data_AF-A0A957NFU4-F1
#
_entry.id   AF-A0A957NFU4-F1
#
_cell.length_a   1.000
_cell.length_b   1.000
_cell.length_c   1.000
_cell.angle_alpha   90.00
_cell.angle_beta   90.00
_cell.angle_gamma   90.00
#
_symmetry.space_group_name_H-M   'P 1'
#
loop_
_entity.id
_entity.type
_entity.pdbx_description
1 polymer ?
#
loop_
_entity_poly.entity_id
_entity_poly.type
_entity_poly.pdbx_seq_one_letter_code
_entity_poly.pdbx_strand_id
1 'polypeptide(L)'
;MVLLIAIALMGLMAIQSTTAAAPPAQDGATEIYLVRLQAPPLAGYTGGIDGLEATSRAVTNSKVSHFDNPASLAYIDFLAGERAAALDAIVNAIGRSDVEVVYEYYAANNGFAIMLSASEAATVATLPEVNFIQKDFERELETDNGPEFIGATHIWDGSGTGGLPGTMGEGVVAAVIDTGLNHDSPSFANPGPVDGFVHTNPLGTGNFLGQCDAYPGYCNDKLIGTHSYASVSVDPEDTDGHGSHTASTTAGNFVQATVAGPTGATMTADISGVAPHANVIGYNACCTLSALSAAIDDTIIDYNDILAVSPDWKMVINYSIGSTSPSNIWNDFDTIGYLNARAEGIFVATSAGNSGPGPNTVGSPGDAPWITTVGSSSHNRFIRNDLVNLTGGSSAPPADLIGKGLATGYGPAPLVYAGDYGNPLCLEGIWAANTFTNEIVVCDRGQIARVAKGANVEAAGGDGFVLANNESTAETLNGDAHVIPGVHISYADGEALKTWMASGTGHTGTISGFSVSVDPAFGDELSYFSSRGQNRALPDIISPSVTAPGLDILAAYEDQVGPTTEFNVISGTSMASPHTAGAAALIMALHPDWTPAEVQSALMLTANTNIVLEDGVTPGNPFDIGNGRIQADLAAQSPLVLDETIENYQGANPVVGALEVLALNLPSLGNDECGNGTCGWFRTVRATVDGTWTASQAPDAPANVTVTVSPATFSLNAGETQVLTIAVATDEPVGSGVWDFGGVSITGTGPDMYMPIAVKSVEGPTAVTTGDFDASGGSTLPLALFGLTMAAMAGLALWRRRA
;
A
#
# COMPACT_ATOMS: atom_id res chain seq x y z
N MET A 1 -47.67 59.63 -9.70
CA MET A 1 -47.36 60.61 -10.76
C MET A 1 -45.85 60.61 -10.91
N VAL A 2 -45.29 60.25 -12.08
CA VAL A 2 -43.85 59.99 -12.33
C VAL A 2 -43.35 58.75 -11.51
N LEU A 3 -43.04 57.58 -12.06
CA LEU A 3 -42.15 57.16 -13.17
C LEU A 3 -40.65 57.19 -12.80
N LEU A 4 -40.06 56.01 -12.53
CA LEU A 4 -38.90 55.51 -13.28
C LEU A 4 -38.54 54.05 -12.92
N ILE A 5 -37.84 53.40 -13.85
CA ILE A 5 -37.29 52.05 -13.73
C ILE A 5 -35.81 52.16 -13.34
N ALA A 6 -35.30 51.25 -12.51
CA ALA A 6 -33.88 51.05 -12.30
C ALA A 6 -33.54 49.58 -12.64
N ILE A 7 -32.54 49.38 -13.50
CA ILE A 7 -32.07 48.06 -13.93
C ILE A 7 -30.95 47.62 -13.01
N ALA A 8 -30.99 46.37 -12.54
CA ALA A 8 -29.87 45.78 -11.81
C ALA A 8 -28.76 45.39 -12.80
N LEU A 9 -27.64 46.11 -12.78
CA LEU A 9 -26.38 45.63 -13.35
C LEU A 9 -25.61 44.89 -12.25
N MET A 10 -25.39 43.58 -12.43
CA MET A 10 -24.33 42.88 -11.71
C MET A 10 -22.99 43.30 -12.32
N GLY A 11 -22.25 44.15 -11.63
CA GLY A 11 -20.86 44.45 -11.97
C GLY A 11 -19.94 43.39 -11.38
N LEU A 12 -19.00 42.89 -12.19
CA LEU A 12 -17.92 42.04 -11.69
C LEU A 12 -17.09 42.80 -10.65
N MET A 13 -17.13 42.36 -9.39
CA MET A 13 -16.04 42.62 -8.44
C MET A 13 -15.03 41.49 -8.59
N ALA A 14 -13.89 41.79 -9.22
CA ALA A 14 -12.73 40.90 -9.18
C ALA A 14 -12.20 40.87 -7.74
N ILE A 15 -12.38 39.74 -7.05
CA ILE A 15 -11.72 39.50 -5.78
C ILE A 15 -10.24 39.32 -6.08
N GLN A 16 -9.43 40.34 -5.82
CA GLN A 16 -7.99 40.22 -5.86
C GLN A 16 -7.55 39.35 -4.69
N SER A 17 -7.21 38.09 -4.97
CA SER A 17 -6.49 37.21 -4.06
C SER A 17 -5.10 37.82 -3.82
N THR A 18 -4.97 38.59 -2.73
CA THR A 18 -3.68 38.97 -2.20
C THR A 18 -3.02 37.72 -1.63
N THR A 19 -2.31 36.98 -2.48
CA THR A 19 -1.39 35.94 -2.05
C THR A 19 -0.37 36.59 -1.11
N ALA A 20 -0.51 36.31 0.19
CA ALA A 20 0.57 36.53 1.12
C ALA A 20 1.71 35.62 0.66
N ALA A 21 2.75 36.20 0.06
CA ALA A 21 3.91 35.43 -0.34
C ALA A 21 4.45 34.70 0.90
N ALA A 22 4.78 33.41 0.75
CA ALA A 22 5.54 32.70 1.76
C ALA A 22 6.79 33.52 2.11
N PRO A 23 7.23 33.56 3.39
CA PRO A 23 8.49 34.20 3.72
C PRO A 23 9.59 33.58 2.85
N PRO A 24 10.49 34.38 2.25
CA PRO A 24 11.58 33.82 1.47
C PRO A 24 12.39 32.87 2.34
N ALA A 25 12.74 31.71 1.78
CA ALA A 25 13.55 30.72 2.47
C ALA A 25 14.85 31.35 3.01
N GLN A 26 15.38 30.81 4.11
CA GLN A 26 16.68 31.21 4.65
C GLN A 26 17.79 30.73 3.70
N ASP A 27 18.12 31.58 2.72
CA ASP A 27 19.18 31.38 1.73
C ASP A 27 20.54 31.25 2.45
N GLY A 28 20.93 30.00 2.72
CA GLY A 28 22.08 29.66 3.56
C GLY A 28 21.96 28.38 4.40
N ALA A 29 20.76 27.77 4.51
CA ALA A 29 20.62 26.42 5.05
C ALA A 29 20.86 25.36 3.95
N THR A 30 21.64 24.32 4.27
CA THR A 30 21.78 23.10 3.46
C THR A 30 20.82 22.03 3.94
N GLU A 31 20.16 21.36 3.02
CA GLU A 31 19.22 20.26 3.25
C GLU A 31 19.67 19.05 2.41
N ILE A 32 19.18 17.83 2.69
CA ILE A 32 19.53 16.65 1.89
C ILE A 32 18.83 16.73 0.53
N TYR A 33 19.59 16.50 -0.54
CA TYR A 33 19.11 16.34 -1.91
C TYR A 33 19.61 15.03 -2.50
N LEU A 34 18.71 14.24 -3.09
CA LEU A 34 19.02 13.00 -3.78
C LEU A 34 19.32 13.33 -5.25
N VAL A 35 20.49 12.93 -5.75
CA VAL A 35 20.99 13.20 -7.11
C VAL A 35 21.26 11.89 -7.83
N ARG A 36 20.56 11.66 -8.95
CA ARG A 36 20.71 10.47 -9.81
C ARG A 36 21.51 10.82 -11.06
N LEU A 37 22.37 9.92 -11.50
CA LEU A 37 23.27 10.10 -12.65
C LEU A 37 22.75 9.38 -13.91
N GLN A 38 23.33 9.69 -15.07
CA GLN A 38 22.83 9.17 -16.37
C GLN A 38 23.08 7.67 -16.60
N ALA A 39 24.16 7.10 -16.05
CA ALA A 39 24.44 5.68 -16.21
C ALA A 39 23.46 4.83 -15.38
N PRO A 40 22.85 3.76 -15.93
CA PRO A 40 21.89 2.94 -15.21
C PRO A 40 22.55 2.18 -14.05
N PRO A 41 21.79 1.86 -12.99
CA PRO A 41 22.29 1.13 -11.83
C PRO A 41 22.51 -0.36 -12.14
N LEU A 42 23.13 -1.09 -11.20
CA LEU A 42 23.56 -2.48 -11.38
C LEU A 42 22.43 -3.43 -11.81
N ALA A 43 21.25 -3.33 -11.19
CA ALA A 43 20.08 -4.14 -11.56
C ALA A 43 19.45 -3.71 -12.89
N GLY A 44 19.66 -2.46 -13.32
CA GLY A 44 19.10 -1.89 -14.56
C GLY A 44 20.01 -1.98 -15.78
N TYR A 45 21.29 -2.36 -15.63
CA TYR A 45 22.24 -2.32 -16.74
C TYR A 45 22.18 -3.56 -17.65
N THR A 46 21.66 -3.35 -18.85
CA THR A 46 21.42 -4.37 -19.90
C THR A 46 22.60 -4.56 -20.86
N GLY A 47 23.76 -3.96 -20.59
CA GLY A 47 24.98 -4.04 -21.40
C GLY A 47 25.17 -2.88 -22.38
N GLY A 48 26.17 -2.99 -23.26
CA GLY A 48 26.37 -2.05 -24.38
C GLY A 48 27.38 -0.91 -24.17
N ILE A 49 28.22 -0.99 -23.13
CA ILE A 49 29.40 -0.13 -22.96
C ILE A 49 30.64 -0.96 -23.32
N ASP A 50 31.55 -0.40 -24.12
CA ASP A 50 32.72 -1.13 -24.63
C ASP A 50 33.62 -1.62 -23.49
N GLY A 51 33.63 -2.94 -23.27
CA GLY A 51 34.43 -3.61 -22.24
C GLY A 51 33.67 -3.99 -20.97
N LEU A 52 32.37 -3.68 -20.87
CA LEU A 52 31.51 -4.06 -19.75
C LEU A 52 30.41 -5.03 -20.23
N GLU A 53 30.17 -6.10 -19.48
CA GLU A 53 29.12 -7.08 -19.75
C GLU A 53 27.83 -6.70 -19.01
N ALA A 54 26.67 -7.12 -19.54
CA ALA A 54 25.38 -6.86 -18.90
C ALA A 54 25.30 -7.47 -17.50
N THR A 55 24.64 -6.78 -16.57
CA THR A 55 24.50 -7.22 -15.17
C THR A 55 23.06 -7.55 -14.82
N SER A 56 22.10 -6.77 -15.32
CA SER A 56 20.66 -6.95 -15.09
C SER A 56 20.17 -8.37 -15.35
N ARG A 57 19.39 -8.94 -14.43
CA ARG A 57 18.83 -10.29 -14.56
C ARG A 57 17.97 -10.48 -15.81
N ALA A 58 17.26 -9.45 -16.27
CA ALA A 58 16.44 -9.47 -17.49
C ALA A 58 17.23 -9.91 -18.74
N VAL A 59 18.53 -9.57 -18.81
CA VAL A 59 19.40 -9.97 -19.93
C VAL A 59 20.26 -11.19 -19.59
N THR A 60 20.78 -11.27 -18.37
CA THR A 60 21.76 -12.31 -18.00
C THR A 60 21.12 -13.66 -17.68
N ASN A 61 19.88 -13.69 -17.18
CA ASN A 61 19.29 -14.83 -16.46
C ASN A 61 20.21 -15.39 -15.36
N SER A 62 21.10 -14.57 -14.79
CA SER A 62 22.04 -14.98 -13.75
C SER A 62 21.33 -15.12 -12.42
N LYS A 63 21.57 -16.24 -11.72
CA LYS A 63 21.20 -16.41 -10.30
C LYS A 63 22.32 -16.03 -9.32
N VAL A 64 23.51 -15.70 -9.83
CA VAL A 64 24.72 -15.39 -9.02
C VAL A 64 24.66 -13.97 -8.48
N SER A 65 25.10 -13.75 -7.24
CA SER A 65 25.24 -12.40 -6.64
C SER A 65 26.01 -11.46 -7.56
N HIS A 66 25.54 -10.21 -7.60
CA HIS A 66 26.23 -9.11 -8.27
C HIS A 66 27.54 -8.67 -7.59
N PHE A 67 27.87 -9.17 -6.39
CA PHE A 67 29.05 -8.72 -5.64
C PHE A 67 30.28 -9.62 -5.80
N ASP A 68 30.10 -10.89 -6.19
CA ASP A 68 31.19 -11.82 -6.55
C ASP A 68 31.39 -11.99 -8.07
N ASN A 69 30.45 -11.54 -8.90
CA ASN A 69 30.53 -11.67 -10.36
C ASN A 69 31.52 -10.64 -10.96
N PRO A 70 32.59 -11.05 -11.69
CA PRO A 70 33.54 -10.13 -12.31
C PRO A 70 32.92 -9.10 -13.27
N ALA A 71 31.80 -9.42 -13.93
CA ALA A 71 31.08 -8.45 -14.77
C ALA A 71 30.44 -7.33 -13.93
N SER A 72 29.76 -7.73 -12.85
CA SER A 72 29.09 -6.81 -11.94
C SER A 72 30.09 -5.98 -11.12
N LEU A 73 31.19 -6.57 -10.65
CA LEU A 73 32.30 -5.84 -10.02
C LEU A 73 32.92 -4.79 -10.96
N ALA A 74 33.19 -5.15 -12.22
CA ALA A 74 33.70 -4.20 -13.21
C ALA A 74 32.69 -3.07 -13.52
N TYR A 75 31.39 -3.34 -13.39
CA TYR A 75 30.36 -2.31 -13.53
C TYR A 75 30.26 -1.41 -12.28
N ILE A 76 30.39 -1.95 -11.06
CA ILE A 76 30.45 -1.16 -9.82
C ILE A 76 31.66 -0.22 -9.84
N ASP A 77 32.85 -0.72 -10.26
CA ASP A 77 34.06 0.10 -10.44
C ASP A 77 33.84 1.24 -11.45
N PHE A 78 33.12 0.97 -12.55
CA PHE A 78 32.74 1.99 -13.53
C PHE A 78 31.78 3.03 -12.94
N LEU A 79 30.71 2.60 -12.26
CA LEU A 79 29.74 3.51 -11.62
C LEU A 79 30.39 4.37 -10.53
N ALA A 80 31.35 3.83 -9.77
CA ALA A 80 32.13 4.59 -8.79
C ALA A 80 33.00 5.68 -9.47
N GLY A 81 33.53 5.40 -10.66
CA GLY A 81 34.23 6.39 -11.49
C GLY A 81 33.31 7.53 -11.96
N GLU A 82 32.11 7.19 -12.46
CA GLU A 82 31.09 8.16 -12.86
C GLU A 82 30.61 9.02 -11.66
N ARG A 83 30.39 8.39 -10.49
CA ARG A 83 30.03 9.10 -9.24
C ARG A 83 31.12 10.08 -8.81
N ALA A 84 32.38 9.65 -8.79
CA ALA A 84 33.50 10.54 -8.44
C ALA A 84 33.61 11.74 -9.41
N ALA A 85 33.46 11.50 -10.72
CA ALA A 85 33.51 12.56 -11.74
C ALA A 85 32.32 13.54 -11.62
N ALA A 86 31.12 13.04 -11.34
CA ALA A 86 29.93 13.86 -11.12
C ALA A 86 30.03 14.69 -9.82
N LEU A 87 30.61 14.15 -8.74
CA LEU A 87 30.83 14.89 -7.50
C LEU A 87 31.86 16.02 -7.72
N ASP A 88 32.95 15.76 -8.45
CA ASP A 88 33.90 16.79 -8.88
C ASP A 88 33.21 17.88 -9.72
N ALA A 89 32.32 17.51 -10.65
CA ALA A 89 31.55 18.46 -11.46
C ALA A 89 30.62 19.32 -10.59
N ILE A 90 29.92 18.72 -9.63
CA ILE A 90 29.05 19.40 -8.65
C ILE A 90 29.85 20.43 -7.83
N VAL A 91 30.96 20.01 -7.22
CA VAL A 91 31.86 20.86 -6.41
C VAL A 91 32.37 22.05 -7.22
N ASN A 92 32.77 21.85 -8.48
CA ASN A 92 33.21 22.92 -9.37
C ASN A 92 32.08 23.87 -9.80
N ALA A 93 30.86 23.35 -9.98
CA ALA A 93 29.71 24.13 -10.44
C ALA A 93 29.13 25.04 -9.34
N ILE A 94 29.03 24.55 -8.11
CA ILE A 94 28.52 25.33 -6.96
C ILE A 94 29.62 26.13 -6.26
N GLY A 95 30.89 25.77 -6.45
CA GLY A 95 32.05 26.47 -5.88
C GLY A 95 32.31 26.14 -4.40
N ARG A 96 31.71 25.07 -3.87
CA ARG A 96 31.83 24.59 -2.48
C ARG A 96 32.48 23.20 -2.49
N SER A 97 33.58 23.04 -1.74
CA SER A 97 34.38 21.80 -1.72
C SER A 97 34.09 20.87 -0.53
N ASP A 98 33.32 21.33 0.44
CA ASP A 98 32.79 20.61 1.58
C ASP A 98 31.32 20.24 1.32
N VAL A 99 31.07 19.53 0.21
CA VAL A 99 29.80 18.83 -0.04
C VAL A 99 29.84 17.52 0.73
N GLU A 100 28.98 17.39 1.72
CA GLU A 100 28.78 16.15 2.46
C GLU A 100 27.93 15.18 1.63
N VAL A 101 28.50 13.99 1.37
CA VAL A 101 27.78 12.83 0.81
C VAL A 101 27.25 12.03 1.99
N VAL A 102 25.93 11.89 2.07
CA VAL A 102 25.22 11.17 3.13
C VAL A 102 25.14 9.68 2.79
N TYR A 103 24.80 9.36 1.54
CA TYR A 103 24.77 8.00 0.99
C TYR A 103 25.25 8.01 -0.47
N GLU A 104 25.90 6.94 -0.92
CA GLU A 104 26.02 6.61 -2.35
C GLU A 104 25.05 5.49 -2.70
N TYR A 105 24.52 5.50 -3.91
CA TYR A 105 23.62 4.45 -4.44
C TYR A 105 24.24 3.82 -5.69
N TYR A 106 24.09 2.50 -5.88
CA TYR A 106 24.60 1.83 -7.08
C TYR A 106 23.80 0.63 -7.63
N ALA A 107 22.95 -0.09 -6.87
CA ALA A 107 22.24 -1.26 -7.37
C ALA A 107 20.76 -1.00 -7.75
N ALA A 108 20.02 -0.27 -6.91
CA ALA A 108 18.64 0.21 -7.14
C ALA A 108 18.58 1.59 -7.81
N ASN A 109 19.53 2.47 -7.50
CA ASN A 109 19.74 3.78 -8.13
C ASN A 109 21.25 3.99 -8.38
N ASN A 110 21.65 4.95 -9.21
CA ASN A 110 23.06 5.32 -9.38
C ASN A 110 23.22 6.81 -9.08
N GLY A 111 23.98 7.14 -8.04
CA GLY A 111 24.18 8.51 -7.59
C GLY A 111 24.40 8.61 -6.09
N PHE A 112 23.85 9.65 -5.45
CA PHE A 112 24.10 9.93 -4.03
C PHE A 112 23.05 10.85 -3.42
N ALA A 113 22.93 10.81 -2.09
CA ALA A 113 22.33 11.89 -1.29
C ALA A 113 23.44 12.85 -0.84
N ILE A 114 23.26 14.16 -1.09
CA ILE A 114 24.22 15.21 -0.74
C ILE A 114 23.57 16.41 -0.08
N MET A 115 24.29 17.05 0.84
CA MET A 115 23.84 18.28 1.52
C MET A 115 24.04 19.52 0.65
N LEU A 116 22.93 20.11 0.16
CA LEU A 116 22.91 21.29 -0.72
C LEU A 116 21.91 22.35 -0.24
N SER A 117 22.18 23.63 -0.53
CA SER A 117 21.13 24.65 -0.50
C SER A 117 20.21 24.54 -1.72
N ALA A 118 19.00 25.10 -1.65
CA ALA A 118 18.08 25.10 -2.79
C ALA A 118 18.62 25.80 -4.05
N SER A 119 19.52 26.79 -3.90
CA SER A 119 20.16 27.49 -5.02
C SER A 119 21.34 26.71 -5.61
N GLU A 120 22.05 25.92 -4.78
CA GLU A 120 23.04 24.95 -5.23
C GLU A 120 22.38 23.77 -5.97
N ALA A 121 21.30 23.20 -5.41
CA ALA A 121 20.53 22.13 -6.04
C ALA A 121 19.96 22.54 -7.41
N ALA A 122 19.43 23.76 -7.54
CA ALA A 122 18.99 24.32 -8.82
C ALA A 122 20.14 24.50 -9.84
N THR A 123 21.40 24.60 -9.38
CA THR A 123 22.59 24.62 -10.24
C THR A 123 22.99 23.20 -10.65
N VAL A 124 23.02 22.26 -9.70
CA VAL A 124 23.30 20.83 -9.93
C VAL A 124 22.31 20.22 -10.93
N ALA A 125 21.05 20.61 -10.89
CA ALA A 125 20.00 20.23 -11.85
C ALA A 125 20.30 20.57 -13.33
N THR A 126 21.35 21.36 -13.62
CA THR A 126 21.74 21.76 -14.98
C THR A 126 22.99 21.03 -15.51
N LEU A 127 23.58 20.15 -14.72
CA LEU A 127 24.80 19.41 -15.08
C LEU A 127 24.48 18.21 -15.98
N PRO A 128 25.22 17.97 -17.08
CA PRO A 128 24.93 16.87 -18.00
C PRO A 128 25.09 15.47 -17.37
N GLU A 129 25.92 15.35 -16.34
CA GLU A 129 26.12 14.13 -15.55
C GLU A 129 24.87 13.75 -14.73
N VAL A 130 24.01 14.72 -14.42
CA VAL A 130 22.81 14.56 -13.58
C VAL A 130 21.60 14.19 -14.43
N ASN A 131 20.99 13.06 -14.11
CA ASN A 131 19.73 12.59 -14.68
C ASN A 131 18.52 13.24 -13.98
N PHE A 132 18.55 13.29 -12.64
CA PHE A 132 17.48 13.83 -11.81
C PHE A 132 18.02 14.34 -10.47
N ILE A 133 17.36 15.33 -9.87
CA ILE A 133 17.63 15.79 -8.50
C ILE A 133 16.32 16.17 -7.82
N GLN A 134 16.14 15.70 -6.58
CA GLN A 134 15.01 16.06 -5.72
C GLN A 134 15.47 16.33 -4.28
N LYS A 135 14.67 17.08 -3.52
CA LYS A 135 14.89 17.29 -2.09
C LYS A 135 14.41 16.06 -1.31
N ASP A 136 15.07 15.75 -0.20
CA ASP A 136 14.64 14.74 0.76
C ASP A 136 13.39 15.17 1.57
N PHE A 137 12.57 14.21 1.98
CA PHE A 137 11.34 14.43 2.77
C PHE A 137 10.87 13.17 3.51
N GLU A 138 9.95 13.36 4.46
CA GLU A 138 9.41 12.33 5.37
C GLU A 138 8.14 11.63 4.80
N ARG A 139 7.80 10.46 5.36
CA ARG A 139 6.72 9.55 4.96
C ARG A 139 6.00 8.96 6.21
N GLU A 140 4.78 8.42 6.08
CA GLU A 140 3.87 8.07 7.23
C GLU A 140 3.64 6.55 7.46
N LEU A 141 3.08 6.16 8.65
CA LEU A 141 3.08 4.82 9.27
C LEU A 141 1.70 4.36 9.87
N GLU A 142 1.28 3.08 9.72
CA GLU A 142 -0.13 2.60 9.91
C GLU A 142 -0.33 1.02 9.97
N THR A 143 -1.30 0.39 10.71
CA THR A 143 -1.31 -1.12 10.94
C THR A 143 -2.66 -1.95 11.07
N ASP A 144 -2.98 -3.28 11.18
CA ASP A 144 -2.49 -4.74 11.16
C ASP A 144 -3.43 -5.86 10.49
N ASN A 145 -3.91 -6.94 11.16
CA ASN A 145 -3.98 -8.41 10.81
C ASN A 145 -5.15 -8.99 9.95
N GLY A 146 -4.91 -10.15 9.30
CA GLY A 146 -5.88 -10.87 8.48
C GLY A 146 -5.63 -12.34 8.00
N PRO A 147 -4.63 -13.16 8.41
CA PRO A 147 -4.31 -14.45 7.77
C PRO A 147 -5.49 -15.39 7.47
N GLU A 148 -6.33 -15.72 8.46
CA GLU A 148 -7.52 -16.56 8.25
C GLU A 148 -8.56 -15.89 7.35
N PHE A 149 -8.77 -14.58 7.51
CA PHE A 149 -9.78 -13.81 6.78
C PHE A 149 -9.43 -13.61 5.29
N ILE A 150 -8.14 -13.65 4.94
CA ILE A 150 -7.66 -13.68 3.55
C ILE A 150 -7.42 -15.11 3.02
N GLY A 151 -7.78 -16.16 3.78
CA GLY A 151 -7.68 -17.56 3.35
C GLY A 151 -6.27 -18.18 3.43
N ALA A 152 -5.28 -17.50 4.02
CA ALA A 152 -3.89 -18.00 4.08
C ALA A 152 -3.76 -19.37 4.78
N THR A 153 -4.62 -19.64 5.76
CA THR A 153 -4.76 -20.93 6.45
C THR A 153 -5.01 -22.11 5.50
N HIS A 154 -5.67 -21.89 4.35
CA HIS A 154 -5.90 -22.91 3.34
C HIS A 154 -4.65 -23.21 2.49
N ILE A 155 -3.72 -22.26 2.36
CA ILE A 155 -2.39 -22.55 1.80
C ILE A 155 -1.57 -23.36 2.81
N TRP A 156 -1.63 -22.99 4.09
CA TRP A 156 -0.88 -23.66 5.16
C TRP A 156 -1.23 -25.15 5.30
N ASP A 157 -2.51 -25.51 5.26
CA ASP A 157 -2.96 -26.91 5.39
C ASP A 157 -3.00 -27.70 4.06
N GLY A 158 -2.79 -27.01 2.93
CA GLY A 158 -2.83 -27.61 1.59
C GLY A 158 -4.23 -27.79 1.00
N SER A 159 -5.28 -27.20 1.57
CA SER A 159 -6.65 -27.26 1.03
C SER A 159 -6.91 -26.25 -0.09
N GLY A 160 -6.21 -25.11 -0.10
CA GLY A 160 -6.35 -23.99 -1.03
C GLY A 160 -5.17 -23.81 -1.99
N THR A 161 -4.52 -24.91 -2.40
CA THR A 161 -3.26 -24.93 -3.17
C THR A 161 -3.39 -25.56 -4.55
N GLY A 162 -4.61 -25.86 -5.01
CA GLY A 162 -4.84 -26.53 -6.30
C GLY A 162 -4.33 -27.98 -6.37
N GLY A 163 -3.89 -28.55 -5.25
CA GLY A 163 -3.27 -29.88 -5.16
C GLY A 163 -1.74 -29.87 -5.02
N LEU A 164 -1.11 -28.69 -4.92
CA LEU A 164 0.27 -28.56 -4.46
C LEU A 164 0.38 -28.84 -2.94
N PRO A 165 1.56 -29.17 -2.40
CA PRO A 165 1.77 -29.25 -0.95
C PRO A 165 1.46 -27.90 -0.27
N GLY A 166 0.99 -27.94 0.98
CA GLY A 166 0.86 -26.73 1.80
C GLY A 166 2.22 -26.15 2.22
N THR A 167 2.25 -24.86 2.50
CA THR A 167 3.44 -24.09 2.91
C THR A 167 3.02 -22.93 3.80
N MET A 168 3.91 -22.51 4.69
CA MET A 168 3.78 -21.33 5.56
C MET A 168 4.85 -20.25 5.22
N GLY A 169 5.47 -20.32 4.04
CA GLY A 169 6.47 -19.37 3.56
C GLY A 169 7.91 -19.91 3.52
N GLU A 170 8.11 -21.22 3.67
CA GLU A 170 9.45 -21.83 3.63
C GLU A 170 10.18 -21.54 2.31
N GLY A 171 11.42 -21.05 2.40
CA GLY A 171 12.22 -20.68 1.22
C GLY A 171 12.00 -19.25 0.72
N VAL A 172 11.28 -18.43 1.48
CA VAL A 172 11.02 -17.01 1.18
C VAL A 172 11.54 -16.12 2.31
N VAL A 173 12.04 -14.94 1.95
CA VAL A 173 12.44 -13.89 2.88
C VAL A 173 11.50 -12.68 2.76
N ALA A 174 11.05 -12.16 3.89
CA ALA A 174 10.36 -10.89 4.00
C ALA A 174 11.37 -9.78 4.34
N ALA A 175 11.60 -8.88 3.39
CA ALA A 175 12.30 -7.62 3.61
C ALA A 175 11.30 -6.56 4.09
N VAL A 176 11.61 -5.89 5.20
CA VAL A 176 10.71 -4.93 5.84
C VAL A 176 11.44 -3.61 6.02
N ILE A 177 11.10 -2.63 5.19
CA ILE A 177 11.74 -1.30 5.15
C ILE A 177 10.89 -0.33 5.97
N ASP A 178 11.33 -0.04 7.20
CA ASP A 178 10.45 0.48 8.24
C ASP A 178 11.22 1.18 9.41
N THR A 179 10.62 1.31 10.60
CA THR A 179 11.22 1.91 11.83
C THR A 179 12.25 1.04 12.55
N GLY A 180 12.59 -0.12 11.98
CA GLY A 180 13.47 -1.13 12.59
C GLY A 180 12.73 -2.43 12.86
N LEU A 181 13.27 -3.27 13.75
CA LEU A 181 12.59 -4.49 14.19
C LEU A 181 13.01 -4.88 15.62
N ASN A 182 12.02 -5.02 16.51
CA ASN A 182 12.16 -5.58 17.86
C ASN A 182 12.68 -7.01 17.78
N HIS A 183 13.94 -7.23 18.12
CA HIS A 183 14.62 -8.49 17.86
C HIS A 183 14.35 -9.60 18.87
N ASP A 184 13.97 -9.25 20.11
CA ASP A 184 13.75 -10.21 21.20
C ASP A 184 12.30 -10.73 21.26
N SER A 185 11.38 -10.06 20.56
CA SER A 185 9.99 -10.46 20.40
C SER A 185 9.85 -11.92 19.92
N PRO A 186 8.95 -12.72 20.55
CA PRO A 186 8.72 -14.13 20.20
C PRO A 186 8.28 -14.34 18.73
N SER A 187 7.76 -13.29 18.09
CA SER A 187 7.41 -13.26 16.67
C SER A 187 8.61 -13.51 15.75
N PHE A 188 9.83 -13.23 16.20
CA PHE A 188 11.07 -13.37 15.43
C PHE A 188 12.08 -14.35 16.07
N ALA A 189 11.64 -15.11 17.07
CA ALA A 189 12.44 -16.15 17.71
C ALA A 189 12.75 -17.33 16.77
N ASN A 190 13.86 -18.02 17.04
CA ASN A 190 14.18 -19.33 16.46
C ASN A 190 14.68 -20.29 17.55
N PRO A 191 14.05 -21.47 17.76
CA PRO A 191 12.83 -21.93 17.10
C PRO A 191 11.59 -21.10 17.43
N GLY A 192 10.55 -21.22 16.60
CA GLY A 192 9.23 -20.66 16.85
C GLY A 192 8.65 -21.16 18.20
N PRO A 193 8.00 -20.28 18.99
CA PRO A 193 7.74 -20.56 20.41
C PRO A 193 6.49 -21.42 20.67
N VAL A 194 5.54 -21.47 19.73
CA VAL A 194 4.28 -22.24 19.86
C VAL A 194 4.32 -23.55 19.06
N ASP A 195 4.87 -23.51 17.86
CA ASP A 195 4.98 -24.63 16.91
C ASP A 195 6.26 -25.46 17.10
N GLY A 196 7.33 -24.85 17.59
CA GLY A 196 8.67 -25.41 17.62
C GLY A 196 9.38 -25.42 16.25
N PHE A 197 8.94 -24.61 15.28
CA PHE A 197 9.53 -24.59 13.94
C PHE A 197 10.98 -24.09 13.99
N VAL A 198 11.91 -24.82 13.36
CA VAL A 198 13.32 -24.43 13.27
C VAL A 198 13.53 -23.83 11.89
N HIS A 199 13.74 -22.51 11.86
CA HIS A 199 13.97 -21.78 10.62
C HIS A 199 15.28 -22.21 9.97
N THR A 200 15.30 -22.27 8.65
CA THR A 200 16.53 -22.52 7.88
C THR A 200 17.06 -21.19 7.38
N ASN A 201 18.26 -20.80 7.82
CA ASN A 201 18.92 -19.61 7.29
C ASN A 201 19.45 -19.88 5.86
N PRO A 202 19.04 -19.10 4.84
CA PRO A 202 19.46 -19.31 3.44
C PRO A 202 20.96 -19.13 3.20
N LEU A 203 21.66 -18.40 4.07
CA LEU A 203 23.11 -18.17 3.98
C LEU A 203 23.91 -19.27 4.70
N GLY A 204 23.22 -20.18 5.39
CA GLY A 204 23.80 -21.20 6.26
C GLY A 204 23.92 -20.73 7.72
N THR A 205 23.88 -21.69 8.65
CA THR A 205 23.81 -21.45 10.10
C THR A 205 24.93 -20.54 10.59
N GLY A 206 24.55 -19.38 11.15
CA GLY A 206 25.47 -18.41 11.74
C GLY A 206 26.08 -17.39 10.77
N ASN A 207 25.65 -17.37 9.51
CA ASN A 207 25.94 -16.28 8.57
C ASN A 207 24.73 -15.34 8.51
N PHE A 208 24.93 -14.03 8.65
CA PHE A 208 23.85 -13.04 8.71
C PHE A 208 24.19 -11.78 7.92
N LEU A 209 23.18 -10.94 7.64
CA LEU A 209 23.30 -9.76 6.78
C LEU A 209 23.38 -8.45 7.58
N GLY A 210 23.88 -7.39 6.95
CA GLY A 210 23.97 -6.05 7.53
C GLY A 210 24.72 -5.99 8.86
N GLN A 211 24.08 -5.38 9.86
CA GLN A 211 24.65 -5.04 11.17
C GLN A 211 24.65 -6.20 12.18
N CYS A 212 24.17 -7.39 11.82
CA CYS A 212 24.15 -8.57 12.70
C CYS A 212 25.53 -8.92 13.30
N ASP A 213 26.61 -8.69 12.54
CA ASP A 213 28.00 -8.87 13.00
C ASP A 213 28.44 -7.83 14.06
N ALA A 214 27.82 -6.64 14.05
CA ALA A 214 28.05 -5.57 15.03
C ALA A 214 27.25 -5.76 16.33
N TYR A 215 26.13 -6.49 16.27
CA TYR A 215 25.24 -6.80 17.40
C TYR A 215 25.14 -8.32 17.66
N PRO A 216 26.17 -8.98 18.23
CA PRO A 216 26.20 -10.44 18.39
C PRO A 216 25.06 -10.98 19.28
N GLY A 217 24.15 -11.73 18.68
CA GLY A 217 22.97 -12.32 19.34
C GLY A 217 21.64 -11.65 18.99
N TYR A 218 21.68 -10.51 18.27
CA TYR A 218 20.49 -9.83 17.74
C TYR A 218 19.78 -10.69 16.68
N CYS A 219 20.56 -11.21 15.74
CA CYS A 219 20.08 -12.00 14.61
C CYS A 219 20.12 -13.51 14.88
N ASN A 220 19.22 -14.25 14.25
CA ASN A 220 19.02 -15.69 14.42
C ASN A 220 18.48 -16.31 13.10
N ASP A 221 18.25 -17.63 13.01
CA ASP A 221 17.84 -18.20 11.71
C ASP A 221 16.45 -17.74 11.19
N LYS A 222 15.63 -17.07 12.02
CA LYS A 222 14.40 -16.35 11.63
C LYS A 222 14.70 -14.92 11.19
N LEU A 223 15.30 -14.10 12.06
CA LEU A 223 15.76 -12.75 11.76
C LEU A 223 17.20 -12.81 11.21
N ILE A 224 17.34 -12.93 9.90
CA ILE A 224 18.61 -13.28 9.24
C ILE A 224 19.49 -12.06 8.87
N GLY A 225 18.95 -10.85 8.99
CA GLY A 225 19.63 -9.60 8.62
C GLY A 225 19.01 -8.39 9.32
N THR A 226 19.80 -7.34 9.54
CA THR A 226 19.25 -6.04 9.97
C THR A 226 20.14 -4.85 9.62
N HIS A 227 19.54 -3.71 9.31
CA HIS A 227 20.22 -2.49 8.84
C HIS A 227 19.67 -1.25 9.55
N SER A 228 20.47 -0.18 9.67
CA SER A 228 20.03 1.15 10.12
C SER A 228 20.81 2.25 9.39
N TYR A 229 20.17 3.40 9.16
CA TYR A 229 20.67 4.45 8.27
C TYR A 229 20.82 5.79 9.01
N ALA A 230 22.04 6.32 9.05
CA ALA A 230 22.44 7.37 9.99
C ALA A 230 21.72 8.74 9.86
N SER A 231 20.93 8.97 8.80
CA SER A 231 20.01 10.12 8.70
C SER A 231 18.73 9.97 9.55
N VAL A 232 18.44 8.75 10.04
CA VAL A 232 17.28 8.43 10.88
C VAL A 232 17.67 7.73 12.18
N SER A 233 18.44 6.64 12.11
CA SER A 233 18.88 5.84 13.25
C SER A 233 20.26 5.21 13.01
N VAL A 234 21.00 4.93 14.08
CA VAL A 234 22.24 4.14 14.05
C VAL A 234 22.09 2.80 14.78
N ASP A 235 20.86 2.49 15.17
CA ASP A 235 20.46 1.29 15.92
C ASP A 235 19.35 0.58 15.12
N PRO A 236 19.45 -0.73 14.83
CA PRO A 236 18.39 -1.47 14.15
C PRO A 236 17.12 -1.67 15.01
N GLU A 237 17.20 -1.45 16.32
CA GLU A 237 16.09 -1.65 17.26
C GLU A 237 14.90 -0.73 16.95
N ASP A 238 13.69 -1.27 17.09
CA ASP A 238 12.45 -0.53 16.85
C ASP A 238 11.93 0.13 18.12
N THR A 239 12.18 1.44 18.24
CA THR A 239 11.70 2.29 19.33
C THR A 239 10.48 3.13 18.97
N ASP A 240 9.76 2.76 17.90
CA ASP A 240 8.44 3.29 17.53
C ASP A 240 7.37 2.17 17.56
N GLY A 241 7.80 0.95 17.22
CA GLY A 241 7.04 -0.29 17.25
C GLY A 241 6.35 -0.63 15.92
N HIS A 242 6.24 0.33 14.99
CA HIS A 242 5.56 0.12 13.73
C HIS A 242 6.21 -0.97 12.86
N GLY A 243 7.54 -0.95 12.68
CA GLY A 243 8.27 -1.95 11.88
C GLY A 243 8.23 -3.36 12.45
N SER A 244 8.22 -3.48 13.78
CA SER A 244 8.00 -4.75 14.50
C SER A 244 6.60 -5.30 14.25
N HIS A 245 5.62 -4.40 14.22
CA HIS A 245 4.24 -4.71 13.84
C HIS A 245 4.27 -5.24 12.40
N THR A 246 4.73 -4.45 11.42
CA THR A 246 4.61 -4.80 9.98
C THR A 246 5.35 -6.08 9.63
N ALA A 247 6.54 -6.29 10.21
CA ALA A 247 7.29 -7.53 10.06
C ALA A 247 6.58 -8.74 10.67
N SER A 248 6.01 -8.61 11.87
CA SER A 248 5.32 -9.74 12.54
C SER A 248 3.99 -10.09 11.86
N THR A 249 3.41 -9.17 11.09
CA THR A 249 2.22 -9.43 10.28
C THR A 249 2.53 -10.06 8.93
N THR A 250 3.60 -9.65 8.25
CA THR A 250 4.05 -10.37 7.05
C THR A 250 4.48 -11.78 7.41
N ALA A 251 5.33 -11.93 8.43
CA ALA A 251 6.06 -13.17 8.67
C ALA A 251 6.36 -13.47 10.16
N GLY A 252 5.61 -12.95 11.12
CA GLY A 252 5.77 -13.34 12.53
C GLY A 252 5.42 -14.81 12.78
N ASN A 253 6.17 -15.48 13.66
CA ASN A 253 5.88 -16.84 14.14
C ASN A 253 4.47 -16.94 14.77
N PHE A 254 3.98 -18.16 15.00
CA PHE A 254 2.86 -18.38 15.91
C PHE A 254 3.22 -17.98 17.34
N VAL A 255 2.46 -17.06 17.94
CA VAL A 255 2.66 -16.51 19.28
C VAL A 255 1.32 -16.28 20.00
N GLN A 256 1.36 -16.22 21.34
CA GLN A 256 0.21 -15.78 22.14
C GLN A 256 0.41 -14.31 22.53
N ALA A 257 -0.19 -13.41 21.75
CA ALA A 257 -0.10 -11.98 21.97
C ALA A 257 -1.03 -11.54 23.12
N THR A 258 -0.55 -10.64 23.98
CA THR A 258 -1.32 -10.07 25.08
C THR A 258 -1.15 -8.55 25.13
N VAL A 259 -2.27 -7.82 25.03
CA VAL A 259 -2.31 -6.36 25.15
C VAL A 259 -3.11 -5.96 26.38
N ALA A 260 -2.51 -5.11 27.22
CA ALA A 260 -3.17 -4.55 28.39
C ALA A 260 -3.57 -3.09 28.15
N GLY A 261 -4.88 -2.80 28.17
CA GLY A 261 -5.37 -1.42 28.16
C GLY A 261 -5.15 -0.77 29.53
N PRO A 262 -4.95 0.57 29.62
CA PRO A 262 -4.56 1.23 30.88
C PRO A 262 -5.58 1.05 32.03
N THR A 263 -6.85 0.80 31.70
CA THR A 263 -7.92 0.48 32.67
C THR A 263 -7.74 -0.89 33.37
N GLY A 264 -6.73 -1.69 33.01
CA GLY A 264 -6.59 -3.07 33.47
C GLY A 264 -7.42 -4.07 32.67
N ALA A 265 -7.99 -3.65 31.54
CA ALA A 265 -8.48 -4.57 30.51
C ALA A 265 -7.30 -5.33 29.90
N THR A 266 -7.48 -6.62 29.56
CA THR A 266 -6.41 -7.43 28.96
C THR A 266 -6.98 -8.34 27.90
N MET A 267 -6.61 -8.10 26.64
CA MET A 267 -6.94 -8.96 25.52
C MET A 267 -5.77 -9.92 25.28
N THR A 268 -6.04 -11.21 25.13
CA THR A 268 -5.06 -12.21 24.73
C THR A 268 -5.62 -13.00 23.55
N ALA A 269 -4.80 -13.20 22.52
CA ALA A 269 -5.15 -13.97 21.34
C ALA A 269 -3.92 -14.72 20.82
N ASP A 270 -4.14 -15.91 20.27
CA ASP A 270 -3.13 -16.60 19.49
C ASP A 270 -3.10 -15.97 18.08
N ILE A 271 -1.92 -15.53 17.62
CA ILE A 271 -1.72 -14.84 16.34
C ILE A 271 -0.50 -15.41 15.59
N SER A 272 -0.37 -15.04 14.32
CA SER A 272 0.84 -15.19 13.52
C SER A 272 0.83 -14.17 12.37
N GLY A 273 1.97 -14.03 11.69
CA GLY A 273 1.98 -13.42 10.36
C GLY A 273 1.29 -14.31 9.31
N VAL A 274 1.16 -13.80 8.10
CA VAL A 274 0.60 -14.55 6.95
C VAL A 274 1.56 -15.65 6.48
N ALA A 275 2.88 -15.40 6.51
CA ALA A 275 3.91 -16.36 6.15
C ALA A 275 4.81 -16.68 7.36
N PRO A 276 4.31 -17.40 8.39
CA PRO A 276 5.01 -17.56 9.67
C PRO A 276 6.31 -18.36 9.58
N HIS A 277 6.55 -19.13 8.51
CA HIS A 277 7.79 -19.87 8.26
C HIS A 277 8.77 -19.17 7.29
N ALA A 278 8.44 -17.97 6.80
CA ALA A 278 9.39 -17.14 6.05
C ALA A 278 10.44 -16.50 6.98
N ASN A 279 11.65 -16.28 6.48
CA ASN A 279 12.70 -15.55 7.20
C ASN A 279 12.46 -14.02 7.08
N VAL A 280 13.10 -13.22 7.93
CA VAL A 280 12.90 -11.76 7.99
C VAL A 280 14.23 -11.00 7.93
N ILE A 281 14.24 -9.87 7.22
CA ILE A 281 15.28 -8.83 7.29
C ILE A 281 14.60 -7.49 7.59
N GLY A 282 15.01 -6.81 8.67
CA GLY A 282 14.47 -5.52 9.08
C GLY A 282 15.43 -4.36 8.81
N TYR A 283 14.98 -3.34 8.07
CA TYR A 283 15.79 -2.17 7.70
C TYR A 283 15.21 -0.92 8.40
N ASN A 284 15.88 -0.41 9.45
CA ASN A 284 15.52 0.82 10.16
C ASN A 284 15.87 2.07 9.33
N ALA A 285 14.98 2.37 8.39
CA ALA A 285 15.13 3.38 7.35
C ALA A 285 14.09 4.51 7.44
N CYS A 286 13.09 4.39 8.32
CA CYS A 286 12.01 5.39 8.37
C CYS A 286 12.49 6.71 8.99
N CYS A 287 12.20 7.88 8.43
CA CYS A 287 11.29 8.12 7.30
C CYS A 287 11.84 9.04 6.20
N THR A 288 13.15 9.37 6.21
CA THR A 288 13.78 10.16 5.14
C THR A 288 13.87 9.35 3.84
N LEU A 289 13.39 9.91 2.72
CA LEU A 289 13.50 9.29 1.39
C LEU A 289 14.95 8.91 1.01
N SER A 290 15.97 9.59 1.54
CA SER A 290 17.38 9.17 1.39
C SER A 290 17.69 7.81 2.03
N ALA A 291 17.38 7.61 3.32
CA ALA A 291 17.50 6.30 3.99
C ALA A 291 16.62 5.22 3.35
N LEU A 292 15.38 5.57 2.99
CA LEU A 292 14.46 4.63 2.32
C LEU A 292 15.00 4.20 0.96
N SER A 293 15.63 5.10 0.20
CA SER A 293 16.32 4.76 -1.06
C SER A 293 17.53 3.85 -0.85
N ALA A 294 18.29 4.05 0.23
CA ALA A 294 19.40 3.18 0.61
C ALA A 294 18.92 1.77 1.02
N ALA A 295 17.79 1.67 1.73
CA ALA A 295 17.21 0.37 2.11
C ALA A 295 16.68 -0.44 0.92
N ILE A 296 16.17 0.23 -0.13
CA ILE A 296 15.82 -0.45 -1.39
C ILE A 296 17.10 -0.92 -2.12
N ASP A 297 18.21 -0.20 -2.00
CA ASP A 297 19.52 -0.60 -2.53
C ASP A 297 20.03 -1.85 -1.80
N ASP A 298 20.18 -1.79 -0.47
CA ASP A 298 20.63 -2.90 0.39
C ASP A 298 19.72 -4.14 0.25
N THR A 299 18.40 -3.97 0.09
CA THR A 299 17.49 -5.12 -0.12
C THR A 299 17.80 -5.91 -1.41
N ILE A 300 18.23 -5.23 -2.48
CA ILE A 300 18.67 -5.89 -3.71
C ILE A 300 20.01 -6.60 -3.51
N ILE A 301 20.90 -6.05 -2.67
CA ILE A 301 22.19 -6.64 -2.31
C ILE A 301 21.98 -7.94 -1.52
N ASP A 302 21.23 -7.85 -0.43
CA ASP A 302 20.92 -8.97 0.47
C ASP A 302 20.25 -10.14 -0.26
N TYR A 303 19.28 -9.87 -1.14
CA TYR A 303 18.64 -10.91 -1.95
C TYR A 303 19.63 -11.58 -2.92
N ASN A 304 20.56 -10.81 -3.50
CA ASN A 304 21.57 -11.34 -4.41
C ASN A 304 22.56 -12.28 -3.69
N ASP A 305 22.97 -11.94 -2.48
CA ASP A 305 23.86 -12.78 -1.66
C ASP A 305 23.14 -14.02 -1.11
N ILE A 306 21.86 -13.90 -0.72
CA ILE A 306 20.96 -15.03 -0.45
C ILE A 306 20.94 -16.00 -1.65
N LEU A 307 20.75 -15.50 -2.87
CA LEU A 307 20.66 -16.33 -4.07
C LEU A 307 22.00 -16.95 -4.51
N ALA A 308 23.14 -16.36 -4.14
CA ALA A 308 24.45 -16.96 -4.38
C ALA A 308 24.67 -18.25 -3.58
N VAL A 309 24.11 -18.34 -2.37
CA VAL A 309 24.13 -19.55 -1.52
C VAL A 309 22.95 -20.47 -1.85
N SER A 310 21.77 -19.89 -2.01
CA SER A 310 20.47 -20.59 -2.03
C SER A 310 19.61 -20.15 -3.24
N PRO A 311 19.98 -20.56 -4.47
CA PRO A 311 19.51 -19.95 -5.73
C PRO A 311 18.03 -20.14 -6.07
N ASP A 312 17.27 -20.95 -5.34
CA ASP A 312 15.84 -21.20 -5.61
C ASP A 312 14.90 -20.44 -4.65
N TRP A 313 15.46 -19.68 -3.71
CA TRP A 313 14.72 -18.85 -2.76
C TRP A 313 14.05 -17.63 -3.41
N LYS A 314 13.20 -16.96 -2.64
CA LYS A 314 12.41 -15.79 -3.05
C LYS A 314 12.49 -14.67 -2.02
N MET A 315 12.18 -13.45 -2.44
CA MET A 315 12.01 -12.32 -1.53
C MET A 315 10.75 -11.51 -1.86
N VAL A 316 10.09 -11.05 -0.81
CA VAL A 316 9.03 -10.03 -0.86
C VAL A 316 9.49 -8.82 -0.06
N ILE A 317 9.13 -7.62 -0.52
CA ILE A 317 9.24 -6.38 0.24
C ILE A 317 7.86 -6.00 0.76
N ASN A 318 7.80 -5.72 2.06
CA ASN A 318 6.78 -4.86 2.62
C ASN A 318 7.34 -3.43 2.76
N TYR A 319 6.63 -2.45 2.18
CA TYR A 319 6.92 -1.03 2.32
C TYR A 319 5.70 -0.28 2.87
N SER A 320 5.62 -0.20 4.18
CA SER A 320 4.48 0.35 4.92
C SER A 320 4.55 1.87 5.05
N ILE A 321 4.91 2.55 3.97
CA ILE A 321 5.43 3.92 3.97
C ILE A 321 4.94 4.69 2.72
N GLY A 322 4.44 5.92 2.87
CA GLY A 322 3.89 6.67 1.73
C GLY A 322 3.75 8.19 1.93
N SER A 323 3.23 8.87 0.90
CA SER A 323 2.86 10.30 0.93
C SER A 323 1.64 10.60 0.06
N THR A 324 0.88 11.65 0.44
CA THR A 324 -0.23 12.20 -0.35
C THR A 324 0.20 13.05 -1.56
N SER A 325 1.50 13.20 -1.81
CA SER A 325 2.01 13.83 -3.03
C SER A 325 2.09 12.82 -4.18
N PRO A 326 1.63 13.14 -5.40
CA PRO A 326 1.85 12.28 -6.54
C PRO A 326 3.33 12.27 -6.93
N SER A 327 3.85 11.10 -7.29
CA SER A 327 5.22 10.97 -7.79
C SER A 327 5.36 11.43 -9.24
N ASN A 328 6.60 11.64 -9.67
CA ASN A 328 6.98 11.42 -11.06
C ASN A 328 7.52 9.98 -11.17
N ILE A 329 6.63 9.00 -11.36
CA ILE A 329 6.93 7.55 -11.20
C ILE A 329 8.23 7.07 -11.90
N TRP A 330 8.62 7.66 -13.04
CA TRP A 330 9.83 7.28 -13.78
C TRP A 330 11.10 8.05 -13.40
N ASN A 331 11.00 9.00 -12.46
CA ASN A 331 12.10 9.85 -12.03
C ASN A 331 12.35 9.78 -10.51
N ASP A 332 11.31 9.65 -9.70
CA ASP A 332 11.44 9.58 -8.25
C ASP A 332 12.25 8.33 -7.82
N PHE A 333 12.98 8.46 -6.71
CA PHE A 333 14.01 7.49 -6.33
C PHE A 333 13.47 6.15 -5.85
N ASP A 334 12.41 6.16 -5.04
CA ASP A 334 11.81 4.95 -4.49
C ASP A 334 10.97 4.21 -5.53
N THR A 335 10.19 4.93 -6.35
CA THR A 335 9.46 4.30 -7.47
C THR A 335 10.40 3.60 -8.45
N ILE A 336 11.51 4.23 -8.88
CA ILE A 336 12.50 3.58 -9.75
C ILE A 336 13.29 2.49 -9.02
N GLY A 337 13.59 2.66 -7.72
CA GLY A 337 14.18 1.61 -6.89
C GLY A 337 13.34 0.34 -6.90
N TYR A 338 12.01 0.47 -6.74
CA TYR A 338 11.08 -0.67 -6.78
C TYR A 338 10.90 -1.27 -8.17
N LEU A 339 11.04 -0.50 -9.26
CA LEU A 339 11.09 -1.07 -10.60
C LEU A 339 12.32 -1.98 -10.77
N ASN A 340 13.46 -1.58 -10.21
CA ASN A 340 14.69 -2.37 -10.24
C ASN A 340 14.65 -3.58 -9.28
N ALA A 341 14.02 -3.46 -8.11
CA ALA A 341 13.75 -4.60 -7.23
C ALA A 341 12.86 -5.66 -7.92
N ARG A 342 11.81 -5.21 -8.64
CA ARG A 342 10.95 -6.08 -9.46
C ARG A 342 11.72 -6.74 -10.60
N ALA A 343 12.66 -6.03 -11.23
CA ALA A 343 13.54 -6.58 -12.27
C ALA A 343 14.44 -7.72 -11.76
N GLU A 344 14.81 -7.69 -10.49
CA GLU A 344 15.57 -8.76 -9.82
C GLU A 344 14.70 -9.95 -9.37
N GLY A 345 13.37 -9.85 -9.51
CA GLY A 345 12.41 -10.88 -9.15
C GLY A 345 11.86 -10.77 -7.73
N ILE A 346 11.93 -9.58 -7.11
CA ILE A 346 11.34 -9.27 -5.80
C ILE A 346 9.90 -8.79 -5.99
N PHE A 347 8.96 -9.30 -5.19
CA PHE A 347 7.59 -8.74 -5.13
C PHE A 347 7.53 -7.58 -4.15
N VAL A 348 6.74 -6.53 -4.44
CA VAL A 348 6.62 -5.34 -3.58
C VAL A 348 5.15 -5.04 -3.28
N ALA A 349 4.80 -4.99 -1.99
CA ALA A 349 3.57 -4.37 -1.52
C ALA A 349 3.86 -2.98 -0.93
N THR A 350 2.95 -2.03 -1.13
CA THR A 350 3.01 -0.69 -0.52
C THR A 350 1.64 -0.29 0.02
N SER A 351 1.65 0.57 1.02
CA SER A 351 0.43 1.20 1.53
C SER A 351 -0.17 2.19 0.53
N ALA A 352 -1.50 2.41 0.62
CA ALA A 352 -2.20 3.44 -0.14
C ALA A 352 -2.17 4.82 0.55
N GLY A 353 -1.97 4.82 1.87
CA GLY A 353 -2.01 5.97 2.77
C GLY A 353 -3.36 6.14 3.50
N ASN A 354 -3.33 6.81 4.65
CA ASN A 354 -4.48 7.08 5.54
C ASN A 354 -5.19 8.43 5.28
N SER A 355 -5.22 8.93 4.04
CA SER A 355 -5.77 10.27 3.71
C SER A 355 -7.16 10.29 3.06
N GLY A 356 -7.88 9.17 3.07
CA GLY A 356 -9.29 9.09 2.70
C GLY A 356 -10.26 9.82 3.67
N PRO A 357 -11.57 9.82 3.39
CA PRO A 357 -12.24 9.13 2.27
C PRO A 357 -12.30 9.98 0.99
N GLY A 358 -11.65 11.15 0.97
CA GLY A 358 -11.66 12.03 -0.20
C GLY A 358 -10.97 11.40 -1.42
N PRO A 359 -11.45 11.65 -2.64
CA PRO A 359 -10.85 11.14 -3.87
C PRO A 359 -9.49 11.81 -4.17
N ASN A 360 -8.64 11.09 -4.88
CA ASN A 360 -7.30 11.50 -5.32
C ASN A 360 -6.33 11.70 -4.14
N THR A 361 -6.33 10.75 -3.20
CA THR A 361 -5.53 10.79 -1.97
C THR A 361 -4.41 9.75 -1.94
N VAL A 362 -4.48 8.69 -2.77
CA VAL A 362 -3.33 7.83 -3.09
C VAL A 362 -2.22 8.64 -3.75
N GLY A 363 -0.97 8.39 -3.37
CA GLY A 363 0.21 9.04 -3.94
C GLY A 363 1.48 8.19 -3.81
N SER A 364 2.63 8.86 -3.84
CA SER A 364 3.96 8.26 -3.96
C SER A 364 4.34 7.34 -2.78
N PRO A 365 4.97 6.17 -3.04
CA PRO A 365 5.24 5.55 -4.35
C PRO A 365 4.09 4.66 -4.85
N GLY A 366 2.99 4.52 -4.10
CA GLY A 366 1.82 3.70 -4.43
C GLY A 366 1.00 4.13 -5.66
N ASP A 367 1.46 5.15 -6.38
CA ASP A 367 0.96 5.53 -7.71
C ASP A 367 1.75 4.89 -8.87
N ALA A 368 2.81 4.11 -8.60
CA ALA A 368 3.60 3.39 -9.60
C ALA A 368 3.01 2.00 -9.97
N PRO A 369 2.80 1.67 -11.26
CA PRO A 369 2.07 0.47 -11.71
C PRO A 369 2.85 -0.85 -11.60
N TRP A 370 4.09 -0.80 -11.11
CA TRP A 370 4.95 -1.96 -10.84
C TRP A 370 5.06 -2.27 -9.33
N ILE A 371 4.25 -1.62 -8.50
CA ILE A 371 4.09 -1.90 -7.07
C ILE A 371 2.66 -2.37 -6.82
N THR A 372 2.45 -3.21 -5.80
CA THR A 372 1.09 -3.61 -5.38
C THR A 372 0.61 -2.69 -4.27
N THR A 373 -0.20 -1.69 -4.62
CA THR A 373 -0.70 -0.68 -3.69
C THR A 373 -1.96 -1.17 -3.00
N VAL A 374 -2.02 -1.09 -1.67
CA VAL A 374 -3.08 -1.75 -0.88
C VAL A 374 -3.88 -0.78 0.00
N GLY A 375 -5.20 -0.74 -0.19
CA GLY A 375 -6.16 -0.05 0.69
C GLY A 375 -6.60 -0.89 1.89
N SER A 376 -7.18 -0.26 2.92
CA SER A 376 -7.52 -0.89 4.21
C SER A 376 -9.01 -1.21 4.38
N SER A 377 -9.35 -2.48 4.61
CA SER A 377 -10.67 -2.90 5.09
C SER A 377 -10.68 -3.36 6.55
N SER A 378 -11.86 -3.55 7.11
CA SER A 378 -12.08 -4.35 8.31
C SER A 378 -11.87 -5.85 8.06
N HIS A 379 -11.72 -6.58 9.16
CA HIS A 379 -11.75 -8.04 9.26
C HIS A 379 -12.93 -8.51 10.13
N ASN A 380 -13.15 -9.82 10.17
CA ASN A 380 -14.21 -10.46 10.96
C ASN A 380 -14.13 -10.30 12.51
N ARG A 381 -13.02 -9.81 13.08
CA ARG A 381 -12.84 -9.64 14.53
C ARG A 381 -13.28 -8.24 15.00
N PHE A 382 -13.97 -8.16 16.12
CA PHE A 382 -14.55 -6.91 16.63
C PHE A 382 -14.31 -6.79 18.15
N ILE A 383 -13.58 -5.73 18.57
CA ILE A 383 -13.27 -5.43 19.97
C ILE A 383 -14.46 -4.66 20.58
N ARG A 384 -15.56 -5.40 20.81
CA ARG A 384 -16.88 -4.86 21.17
C ARG A 384 -16.90 -4.31 22.59
N ASN A 385 -17.33 -3.06 22.74
CA ASN A 385 -17.65 -2.45 24.03
C ASN A 385 -18.88 -1.56 23.81
N ASP A 386 -19.99 -1.80 24.50
CA ASP A 386 -21.28 -1.19 24.18
C ASP A 386 -21.68 -0.12 25.21
N LEU A 387 -22.47 0.88 24.80
CA LEU A 387 -23.14 1.81 25.72
C LEU A 387 -24.58 1.36 25.96
N VAL A 388 -24.81 0.74 27.13
CA VAL A 388 -26.02 -0.03 27.44
C VAL A 388 -26.77 0.50 28.65
N ASN A 389 -27.99 -0.02 28.89
CA ASN A 389 -28.86 0.32 30.01
C ASN A 389 -29.19 1.83 30.08
N LEU A 390 -29.43 2.45 28.92
CA LEU A 390 -29.75 3.89 28.84
C LEU A 390 -31.10 4.20 29.51
N THR A 391 -31.09 5.05 30.55
CA THR A 391 -32.33 5.47 31.24
C THR A 391 -32.30 6.94 31.66
N GLY A 392 -33.48 7.54 31.84
CA GLY A 392 -33.66 8.95 32.19
C GLY A 392 -34.25 9.78 31.05
N GLY A 393 -34.17 11.10 31.18
CA GLY A 393 -34.69 12.04 30.19
C GLY A 393 -36.22 12.16 30.17
N SER A 394 -36.77 12.58 29.03
CA SER A 394 -38.20 12.85 28.83
C SER A 394 -38.80 12.28 27.54
N SER A 395 -37.98 11.86 26.58
CA SER A 395 -38.37 10.86 25.57
C SER A 395 -37.94 9.45 25.99
N ALA A 396 -38.30 8.45 25.20
CA ALA A 396 -37.65 7.14 25.29
C ALA A 396 -36.14 7.28 24.96
N PRO A 397 -35.26 6.47 25.57
CA PRO A 397 -33.87 6.32 25.14
C PRO A 397 -33.81 5.67 23.74
N PRO A 398 -32.66 5.76 23.04
CA PRO A 398 -32.37 4.90 21.91
C PRO A 398 -32.21 3.43 22.37
N ALA A 399 -31.85 2.54 21.45
CA ALA A 399 -31.43 1.19 21.80
C ALA A 399 -30.11 1.19 22.59
N ASP A 400 -29.71 0.03 23.10
CA ASP A 400 -28.32 -0.20 23.53
C ASP A 400 -27.39 0.00 22.31
N LEU A 401 -26.40 0.88 22.42
CA LEU A 401 -25.55 1.32 21.30
C LEU A 401 -24.35 0.38 21.16
N ILE A 402 -24.10 -0.12 19.95
CA ILE A 402 -23.00 -1.05 19.69
C ILE A 402 -21.73 -0.25 19.43
N GLY A 403 -20.66 -0.56 20.15
CA GLY A 403 -19.43 0.22 20.09
C GLY A 403 -18.16 -0.63 20.11
N LYS A 404 -17.01 0.05 20.01
CA LYS A 404 -15.69 -0.55 20.19
C LYS A 404 -14.88 0.11 21.30
N GLY A 405 -13.88 -0.59 21.82
CA GLY A 405 -12.87 -0.04 22.73
C GLY A 405 -12.27 -1.08 23.69
N LEU A 406 -10.95 -1.08 23.87
CA LEU A 406 -10.24 -1.99 24.78
C LEU A 406 -10.22 -1.41 26.21
N ALA A 407 -11.36 -1.48 26.91
CA ALA A 407 -11.51 -0.95 28.26
C ALA A 407 -12.41 -1.78 29.18
N THR A 408 -12.24 -1.62 30.50
CA THR A 408 -13.16 -2.18 31.51
C THR A 408 -14.51 -1.46 31.50
N GLY A 409 -15.57 -2.13 31.97
CA GLY A 409 -16.90 -1.52 32.08
C GLY A 409 -17.03 -0.51 33.22
N TYR A 410 -17.99 0.41 33.11
CA TYR A 410 -18.27 1.43 34.11
C TYR A 410 -19.75 1.85 34.13
N GLY A 411 -20.25 2.20 35.32
CA GLY A 411 -21.63 2.63 35.55
C GLY A 411 -22.51 1.58 36.25
N PRO A 412 -23.85 1.77 36.26
CA PRO A 412 -24.57 2.89 35.65
C PRO A 412 -24.22 4.24 36.28
N ALA A 413 -23.95 5.24 35.45
CA ALA A 413 -23.50 6.57 35.85
C ALA A 413 -24.21 7.66 35.02
N PRO A 414 -24.27 8.93 35.49
CA PRO A 414 -24.81 10.05 34.72
C PRO A 414 -24.08 10.22 33.38
N LEU A 415 -24.85 10.55 32.34
CA LEU A 415 -24.32 10.92 31.02
C LEU A 415 -24.34 12.44 30.87
N VAL A 416 -23.22 13.03 30.47
CA VAL A 416 -23.06 14.47 30.21
C VAL A 416 -22.42 14.71 28.84
N TYR A 417 -22.93 15.68 28.09
CA TYR A 417 -22.37 16.02 26.77
C TYR A 417 -21.37 17.17 26.89
N ALA A 418 -20.16 16.96 26.40
CA ALA A 418 -19.06 17.91 26.50
C ALA A 418 -19.34 19.27 25.82
N GLY A 419 -20.26 19.31 24.85
CA GLY A 419 -20.71 20.54 24.19
C GLY A 419 -21.49 21.48 25.12
N ASP A 420 -22.25 20.96 26.08
CA ASP A 420 -22.96 21.78 27.09
C ASP A 420 -21.97 22.49 28.04
N TYR A 421 -20.75 21.96 28.14
CA TYR A 421 -19.61 22.52 28.85
C TYR A 421 -18.64 23.27 27.92
N GLY A 422 -19.10 23.65 26.72
CA GLY A 422 -18.38 24.52 25.77
C GLY A 422 -17.21 23.88 25.01
N ASN A 423 -17.02 22.56 25.12
CA ASN A 423 -15.88 21.84 24.52
C ASN A 423 -16.31 20.47 23.97
N PRO A 424 -17.16 20.43 22.92
CA PRO A 424 -17.73 19.18 22.40
C PRO A 424 -16.66 18.19 21.93
N LEU A 425 -15.51 18.69 21.47
CA LEU A 425 -14.38 17.89 21.00
C LEU A 425 -13.44 17.41 22.14
N CYS A 426 -13.72 17.71 23.40
CA CYS A 426 -12.93 17.26 24.55
C CYS A 426 -11.42 17.58 24.42
N LEU A 427 -11.15 18.83 24.03
CA LEU A 427 -9.81 19.40 23.89
C LEU A 427 -9.17 19.72 25.24
N GLU A 428 -7.84 19.80 25.26
CA GLU A 428 -7.04 20.09 26.46
C GLU A 428 -7.32 21.50 27.02
N GLY A 429 -7.19 21.66 28.35
CA GLY A 429 -7.04 22.98 28.99
C GLY A 429 -8.33 23.82 29.13
N ILE A 430 -9.49 23.34 28.67
CA ILE A 430 -10.75 24.09 28.76
C ILE A 430 -11.44 23.95 30.13
N TRP A 431 -11.31 22.79 30.79
CA TRP A 431 -12.03 22.46 32.02
C TRP A 431 -11.15 22.49 33.27
N ALA A 432 -11.79 22.61 34.43
CA ALA A 432 -11.13 22.44 35.72
C ALA A 432 -11.13 20.96 36.13
N ALA A 433 -10.15 20.54 36.93
CA ALA A 433 -10.14 19.22 37.54
C ALA A 433 -11.37 19.02 38.44
N ASN A 434 -12.00 17.84 38.39
CA ASN A 434 -13.25 17.48 39.07
C ASN A 434 -14.50 18.22 38.53
N THR A 435 -14.55 18.46 37.20
CA THR A 435 -15.76 18.93 36.52
C THR A 435 -16.79 17.81 36.35
N PHE A 436 -16.36 16.56 36.12
CA PHE A 436 -17.22 15.43 35.69
C PHE A 436 -17.26 14.23 36.66
N THR A 437 -17.15 14.48 37.97
CA THR A 437 -16.88 13.42 38.96
C THR A 437 -18.02 12.42 39.14
N ASN A 438 -17.73 11.13 38.92
CA ASN A 438 -18.65 9.99 38.77
C ASN A 438 -19.48 9.99 37.47
N GLU A 439 -19.14 10.77 36.44
CA GLU A 439 -19.91 10.90 35.20
C GLU A 439 -19.24 10.24 33.99
N ILE A 440 -20.06 9.87 32.99
CA ILE A 440 -19.63 9.43 31.66
C ILE A 440 -19.77 10.61 30.70
N VAL A 441 -18.66 11.04 30.10
CA VAL A 441 -18.62 12.21 29.22
C VAL A 441 -18.71 11.81 27.76
N VAL A 442 -19.69 12.37 27.04
CA VAL A 442 -19.88 12.19 25.59
C VAL A 442 -19.13 13.29 24.83
N CYS A 443 -18.25 12.87 23.93
CA CYS A 443 -17.29 13.66 23.18
C CYS A 443 -17.44 13.43 21.66
N ASP A 444 -17.38 14.48 20.86
CA ASP A 444 -17.40 14.38 19.39
C ASP A 444 -15.99 14.11 18.81
N ARG A 445 -15.92 13.32 17.73
CA ARG A 445 -14.71 13.01 16.96
C ARG A 445 -14.19 14.22 16.18
N GLY A 446 -12.88 14.48 16.27
CA GLY A 446 -12.18 15.51 15.49
C GLY A 446 -11.01 16.17 16.22
N GLN A 447 -10.19 16.90 15.45
CA GLN A 447 -9.01 17.72 15.82
C GLN A 447 -7.82 17.03 16.52
N ILE A 448 -8.04 16.13 17.48
CA ILE A 448 -6.98 15.44 18.23
C ILE A 448 -7.15 13.91 18.19
N ALA A 449 -6.11 13.19 18.62
CA ALA A 449 -6.14 11.74 18.77
C ALA A 449 -7.32 11.28 19.64
N ARG A 450 -7.90 10.12 19.30
CA ARG A 450 -9.08 9.57 19.98
C ARG A 450 -8.79 9.29 21.46
N VAL A 451 -7.67 8.62 21.76
CA VAL A 451 -7.20 8.36 23.14
C VAL A 451 -6.97 9.63 23.97
N ALA A 452 -6.45 10.70 23.37
CA ALA A 452 -6.17 11.96 24.06
C ALA A 452 -7.44 12.67 24.57
N LYS A 453 -8.60 12.49 23.90
CA LYS A 453 -9.89 12.98 24.40
C LYS A 453 -10.28 12.31 25.72
N GLY A 454 -10.02 11.01 25.85
CA GLY A 454 -10.22 10.27 27.10
C GLY A 454 -9.34 10.78 28.24
N ALA A 455 -8.07 11.07 27.95
CA ALA A 455 -7.15 11.66 28.93
C ALA A 455 -7.55 13.09 29.36
N ASN A 456 -8.10 13.90 28.44
CA ASN A 456 -8.65 15.21 28.79
C ASN A 456 -9.90 15.11 29.70
N VAL A 457 -10.71 14.06 29.53
CA VAL A 457 -11.85 13.76 30.42
C VAL A 457 -11.37 13.26 31.79
N GLU A 458 -10.38 12.36 31.84
CA GLU A 458 -9.75 11.90 33.08
C GLU A 458 -9.13 13.08 33.87
N ALA A 459 -8.40 13.98 33.20
CA ALA A 459 -7.82 15.19 33.80
C ALA A 459 -8.89 16.17 34.31
N ALA A 460 -10.07 16.21 33.67
CA ALA A 460 -11.25 16.90 34.16
C ALA A 460 -12.00 16.13 35.27
N GLY A 461 -11.53 14.94 35.65
CA GLY A 461 -12.09 14.09 36.71
C GLY A 461 -13.35 13.33 36.32
N GLY A 462 -13.49 12.96 35.04
CA GLY A 462 -14.53 12.04 34.56
C GLY A 462 -14.09 10.57 34.64
N ASP A 463 -15.03 9.70 34.99
CA ASP A 463 -14.78 8.27 35.26
C ASP A 463 -15.15 7.35 34.08
N GLY A 464 -15.79 7.90 33.03
CA GLY A 464 -16.04 7.19 31.78
C GLY A 464 -16.18 8.11 30.57
N PHE A 465 -16.07 7.53 29.37
CA PHE A 465 -15.89 8.25 28.11
C PHE A 465 -16.70 7.60 26.97
N VAL A 466 -17.39 8.43 26.18
CA VAL A 466 -18.05 8.01 24.93
C VAL A 466 -17.56 8.91 23.81
N LEU A 467 -16.94 8.32 22.78
CA LEU A 467 -16.59 8.99 21.54
C LEU A 467 -17.69 8.78 20.51
N ALA A 468 -18.44 9.83 20.19
CA ALA A 468 -19.33 9.87 19.05
C ALA A 468 -18.54 10.22 17.78
N ASN A 469 -18.75 9.46 16.70
CA ASN A 469 -18.21 9.81 15.39
C ASN A 469 -18.79 11.14 14.85
N ASN A 470 -18.14 11.66 13.81
CA ASN A 470 -18.68 12.75 12.99
C ASN A 470 -19.07 12.24 11.59
N GLU A 471 -19.75 13.08 10.83
CA GLU A 471 -20.29 12.76 9.48
C GLU A 471 -19.23 12.17 8.52
N SER A 472 -17.99 12.67 8.52
CA SER A 472 -16.89 12.16 7.67
C SER A 472 -16.23 10.86 8.16
N THR A 473 -16.62 10.36 9.33
CA THR A 473 -16.19 9.06 9.88
C THR A 473 -17.34 8.04 9.92
N ALA A 474 -18.58 8.49 9.70
CA ALA A 474 -19.78 7.68 9.55
C ALA A 474 -19.86 6.52 10.58
N GLU A 475 -19.91 5.28 10.11
CA GLU A 475 -20.12 4.10 10.95
C GLU A 475 -18.82 3.40 11.38
N THR A 476 -17.67 3.79 10.81
CA THR A 476 -16.36 3.17 11.14
C THR A 476 -15.93 3.39 12.59
N LEU A 477 -15.70 2.30 13.33
CA LEU A 477 -15.31 2.32 14.75
C LEU A 477 -13.90 1.80 14.97
N ASN A 478 -13.27 2.23 16.07
CA ASN A 478 -11.96 1.76 16.50
C ASN A 478 -11.93 1.18 17.93
N GLY A 479 -11.12 0.15 18.12
CA GLY A 479 -10.93 -0.63 19.36
C GLY A 479 -9.96 -0.01 20.37
N ASP A 480 -9.79 1.31 20.35
CA ASP A 480 -8.77 2.03 21.12
C ASP A 480 -8.70 1.65 22.62
N ALA A 481 -7.49 1.56 23.15
CA ALA A 481 -7.22 1.41 24.58
C ALA A 481 -7.26 2.79 25.29
N HIS A 482 -8.41 3.18 25.82
CA HIS A 482 -8.57 4.43 26.57
C HIS A 482 -8.02 4.33 28.01
N VAL A 483 -7.59 5.47 28.56
CA VAL A 483 -7.07 5.59 29.94
C VAL A 483 -8.13 5.35 31.01
N ILE A 484 -9.37 5.74 30.70
CA ILE A 484 -10.58 5.50 31.49
C ILE A 484 -11.56 4.62 30.69
N PRO A 485 -12.54 3.94 31.33
CA PRO A 485 -13.61 3.20 30.68
C PRO A 485 -14.20 3.96 29.48
N GLY A 486 -13.95 3.46 28.27
CA GLY A 486 -14.15 4.22 27.03
C GLY A 486 -14.79 3.38 25.92
N VAL A 487 -15.75 3.97 25.21
CA VAL A 487 -16.44 3.38 24.06
C VAL A 487 -16.52 4.35 22.89
N HIS A 488 -16.24 3.86 21.68
CA HIS A 488 -16.43 4.56 20.40
C HIS A 488 -17.71 4.06 19.73
N ILE A 489 -18.64 4.97 19.42
CA ILE A 489 -19.93 4.73 18.75
C ILE A 489 -20.03 5.52 17.43
N SER A 490 -20.94 5.11 16.55
CA SER A 490 -21.07 5.67 15.20
C SER A 490 -21.64 7.10 15.19
N TYR A 491 -21.67 7.73 14.01
CA TYR A 491 -22.28 9.04 13.85
C TYR A 491 -23.79 8.97 14.05
N ALA A 492 -24.45 7.95 13.50
CA ALA A 492 -25.89 7.74 13.68
C ALA A 492 -26.27 7.52 15.16
N ASP A 493 -25.56 6.64 15.86
CA ASP A 493 -25.77 6.38 17.29
C ASP A 493 -25.40 7.59 18.16
N GLY A 494 -24.34 8.34 17.79
CA GLY A 494 -23.93 9.57 18.44
C GLY A 494 -24.98 10.69 18.37
N GLU A 495 -25.57 10.92 17.20
CA GLU A 495 -26.66 11.91 17.04
C GLU A 495 -27.96 11.45 17.74
N ALA A 496 -28.26 10.14 17.74
CA ALA A 496 -29.39 9.60 18.49
C ALA A 496 -29.21 9.77 20.01
N LEU A 497 -28.02 9.48 20.54
CA LEU A 497 -27.63 9.66 21.94
C LEU A 497 -27.75 11.14 22.35
N LYS A 498 -27.11 12.05 21.62
CA LYS A 498 -27.15 13.50 21.90
C LYS A 498 -28.56 14.06 21.80
N THR A 499 -29.36 13.61 20.84
CA THR A 499 -30.78 13.99 20.71
C THR A 499 -31.62 13.56 21.93
N TRP A 500 -31.41 12.34 22.44
CA TRP A 500 -32.08 11.88 23.66
C TRP A 500 -31.58 12.62 24.91
N MET A 501 -30.27 12.89 25.01
CA MET A 501 -29.66 13.64 26.12
C MET A 501 -30.20 15.07 26.23
N ALA A 502 -30.50 15.73 25.11
CA ALA A 502 -31.19 17.03 25.10
C ALA A 502 -32.64 16.97 25.64
N SER A 503 -33.22 15.77 25.82
CA SER A 503 -34.61 15.60 26.29
C SER A 503 -34.69 15.56 27.84
N GLY A 504 -34.68 16.70 28.51
CA GLY A 504 -34.96 16.75 29.96
C GLY A 504 -33.70 16.58 30.81
N THR A 505 -33.72 15.67 31.80
CA THR A 505 -32.63 15.52 32.80
C THR A 505 -32.53 14.11 33.37
N GLY A 506 -31.39 13.79 33.99
CA GLY A 506 -31.21 12.56 34.79
C GLY A 506 -30.86 11.33 33.96
N HIS A 507 -30.26 11.57 32.78
CA HIS A 507 -29.77 10.55 31.85
C HIS A 507 -28.62 9.77 32.45
N THR A 508 -28.65 8.46 32.29
CA THR A 508 -27.64 7.52 32.76
C THR A 508 -27.39 6.42 31.74
N GLY A 509 -26.18 5.88 31.73
CA GLY A 509 -25.78 4.74 30.91
C GLY A 509 -24.71 3.90 31.59
N THR A 510 -24.38 2.76 30.98
CA THR A 510 -23.33 1.83 31.43
C THR A 510 -22.44 1.49 30.24
N ILE A 511 -21.13 1.65 30.38
CA ILE A 511 -20.16 1.09 29.43
C ILE A 511 -20.00 -0.39 29.79
N SER A 512 -20.27 -1.32 28.86
CA SER A 512 -20.35 -2.75 29.18
C SER A 512 -19.04 -3.34 29.69
N GLY A 513 -17.93 -2.79 29.23
CA GLY A 513 -16.63 -3.44 29.25
C GLY A 513 -16.44 -4.28 27.99
N PHE A 514 -15.19 -4.37 27.54
CA PHE A 514 -14.87 -4.98 26.26
C PHE A 514 -15.12 -6.49 26.22
N SER A 515 -15.36 -7.00 25.02
CA SER A 515 -15.40 -8.42 24.67
C SER A 515 -14.93 -8.59 23.22
N VAL A 516 -14.28 -9.71 22.90
CA VAL A 516 -13.90 -10.01 21.51
C VAL A 516 -15.02 -10.83 20.87
N SER A 517 -15.57 -10.33 19.77
CA SER A 517 -16.49 -11.06 18.89
C SER A 517 -15.78 -11.40 17.57
N VAL A 518 -16.17 -12.50 16.94
CA VAL A 518 -15.75 -12.85 15.57
C VAL A 518 -16.98 -13.23 14.77
N ASP A 519 -17.28 -12.48 13.72
CA ASP A 519 -18.39 -12.71 12.79
C ASP A 519 -17.97 -12.19 11.40
N PRO A 520 -18.13 -12.98 10.31
CA PRO A 520 -17.87 -12.50 8.95
C PRO A 520 -18.56 -11.17 8.61
N ALA A 521 -19.71 -10.86 9.22
CA ALA A 521 -20.44 -9.62 9.01
C ALA A 521 -19.76 -8.35 9.56
N PHE A 522 -18.61 -8.46 10.23
CA PHE A 522 -17.78 -7.30 10.63
C PHE A 522 -16.65 -7.00 9.65
N GLY A 523 -16.35 -7.91 8.72
CA GLY A 523 -15.33 -7.73 7.68
C GLY A 523 -15.86 -7.01 6.44
N ASP A 524 -14.95 -6.67 5.53
CA ASP A 524 -15.25 -6.07 4.21
C ASP A 524 -15.97 -4.69 4.26
N GLU A 525 -15.82 -3.95 5.37
CA GLU A 525 -16.07 -2.51 5.44
C GLU A 525 -14.77 -1.76 5.14
N LEU A 526 -14.76 -0.83 4.19
CA LEU A 526 -13.60 -0.03 3.86
C LEU A 526 -13.34 1.01 4.94
N SER A 527 -12.09 1.12 5.39
CA SER A 527 -11.70 2.06 6.43
C SER A 527 -11.86 3.49 5.92
N TYR A 528 -12.49 4.38 6.71
CA TYR A 528 -12.73 5.78 6.30
C TYR A 528 -11.43 6.47 5.84
N PHE A 529 -10.33 6.18 6.53
CA PHE A 529 -9.01 6.76 6.26
C PHE A 529 -8.36 6.19 5.00
N SER A 530 -8.79 5.06 4.45
CA SER A 530 -8.10 4.44 3.31
C SER A 530 -8.09 5.40 2.12
N SER A 531 -6.91 5.80 1.68
CA SER A 531 -6.71 6.67 0.51
C SER A 531 -7.38 6.08 -0.73
N ARG A 532 -7.94 6.96 -1.54
CA ARG A 532 -8.74 6.66 -2.73
C ARG A 532 -8.04 7.16 -4.00
N GLY A 533 -8.30 6.50 -5.11
CA GLY A 533 -8.05 7.03 -6.45
C GLY A 533 -8.89 8.28 -6.76
N GLN A 534 -8.71 8.92 -7.91
CA GLN A 534 -7.90 8.50 -9.05
C GLN A 534 -6.38 8.59 -8.75
N ASN A 535 -5.59 7.75 -9.42
CA ASN A 535 -4.14 7.92 -9.48
C ASN A 535 -3.81 9.24 -10.19
N ARG A 536 -3.08 10.12 -9.50
CA ARG A 536 -2.73 11.47 -9.99
C ARG A 536 -1.43 11.52 -10.82
N ALA A 537 -0.58 10.50 -10.71
CA ALA A 537 0.64 10.39 -11.52
C ALA A 537 0.34 9.74 -12.87
N LEU A 538 -0.49 8.68 -12.87
CA LEU A 538 -1.00 8.00 -14.06
C LEU A 538 -2.54 7.89 -14.04
N PRO A 539 -3.24 8.84 -14.66
CA PRO A 539 -4.70 8.83 -14.78
C PRO A 539 -5.33 7.52 -15.32
N ASP A 540 -4.64 6.81 -16.21
CA ASP A 540 -5.08 5.54 -16.81
C ASP A 540 -4.91 4.30 -15.90
N ILE A 541 -4.28 4.45 -14.73
CA ILE A 541 -4.03 3.35 -13.79
C ILE A 541 -5.00 3.44 -12.62
N ILE A 542 -5.73 2.35 -12.38
CA ILE A 542 -6.59 2.22 -11.20
C ILE A 542 -5.71 2.09 -9.96
N SER A 543 -6.04 2.81 -8.89
CA SER A 543 -5.33 2.76 -7.61
C SER A 543 -6.32 3.00 -6.46
N PRO A 544 -6.23 2.26 -5.33
CA PRO A 544 -5.26 1.20 -5.03
C PRO A 544 -5.36 -0.01 -5.97
N SER A 545 -4.37 -0.93 -5.93
CA SER A 545 -4.39 -2.16 -6.74
C SER A 545 -5.35 -3.19 -6.15
N VAL A 546 -5.33 -3.34 -4.83
CA VAL A 546 -6.14 -4.27 -4.03
C VAL A 546 -6.48 -3.64 -2.68
N THR A 547 -7.33 -4.31 -1.92
CA THR A 547 -7.60 -4.04 -0.51
C THR A 547 -7.13 -5.23 0.34
N ALA A 548 -6.79 -5.00 1.60
CA ALA A 548 -6.59 -6.06 2.60
C ALA A 548 -6.91 -5.51 4.01
N PRO A 549 -6.98 -6.36 5.04
CA PRO A 549 -7.27 -5.92 6.41
C PRO A 549 -6.30 -4.88 6.96
N GLY A 550 -6.83 -3.90 7.69
CA GLY A 550 -6.08 -2.83 8.36
C GLY A 550 -6.84 -2.02 9.43
N LEU A 551 -8.01 -2.44 9.90
CA LEU A 551 -8.77 -1.79 11.00
C LEU A 551 -8.83 -2.60 12.32
N ASP A 552 -8.30 -2.02 13.41
CA ASP A 552 -8.22 -2.53 14.81
C ASP A 552 -7.40 -3.80 15.08
N ILE A 553 -6.07 -3.68 15.04
CA ILE A 553 -5.28 -4.90 14.90
C ILE A 553 -3.90 -5.00 15.58
N LEU A 554 -3.54 -6.25 15.85
CA LEU A 554 -2.79 -6.87 16.95
C LEU A 554 -1.61 -7.71 16.42
N ALA A 555 -0.41 -7.14 16.42
CA ALA A 555 0.87 -7.82 16.16
C ALA A 555 1.94 -7.30 17.14
N ALA A 556 3.21 -7.67 16.95
CA ALA A 556 4.32 -7.27 17.81
C ALA A 556 4.56 -5.76 17.77
N TYR A 557 5.21 -5.17 18.78
CA TYR A 557 5.45 -3.72 18.84
C TYR A 557 6.82 -3.43 19.50
N GLU A 558 7.06 -2.18 19.92
CA GLU A 558 8.36 -1.69 20.42
C GLU A 558 8.96 -2.51 21.58
N ASP A 559 10.29 -2.57 21.68
CA ASP A 559 10.94 -2.94 22.95
C ASP A 559 10.81 -1.76 23.94
N GLN A 560 10.01 -1.97 24.98
CA GLN A 560 10.03 -1.14 26.17
C GLN A 560 9.92 -1.99 27.45
N VAL A 561 10.53 -1.48 28.51
CA VAL A 561 10.69 -2.15 29.81
C VAL A 561 9.37 -2.28 30.59
N GLY A 562 8.47 -3.15 30.12
CA GLY A 562 7.19 -3.46 30.74
C GLY A 562 6.55 -4.73 30.15
N PRO A 563 5.83 -5.55 30.93
CA PRO A 563 5.27 -6.84 30.47
C PRO A 563 3.98 -6.67 29.64
N THR A 564 3.85 -5.58 28.87
CA THR A 564 2.61 -5.16 28.22
C THR A 564 2.79 -4.36 26.92
N THR A 565 4.03 -4.05 26.50
CA THR A 565 4.35 -3.23 25.31
C THR A 565 4.75 -4.06 24.08
N GLU A 566 5.11 -5.34 24.28
CA GLU A 566 5.54 -6.31 23.27
C GLU A 566 4.55 -6.52 22.11
N PHE A 567 3.27 -6.17 22.30
CA PHE A 567 2.19 -6.22 21.32
C PHE A 567 1.29 -4.99 21.46
N ASN A 568 0.62 -4.54 20.38
CA ASN A 568 -0.25 -3.36 20.40
C ASN A 568 -1.45 -3.47 19.43
N VAL A 569 -2.52 -2.69 19.62
CA VAL A 569 -3.72 -2.63 18.75
C VAL A 569 -3.82 -1.28 18.03
N ILE A 570 -3.61 -1.26 16.70
CA ILE A 570 -3.51 -0.04 15.89
C ILE A 570 -4.26 -0.16 14.54
N SER A 571 -4.14 0.79 13.58
CA SER A 571 -4.98 0.86 12.35
C SER A 571 -4.31 1.57 11.16
N GLY A 572 -4.48 1.06 9.92
CA GLY A 572 -4.16 1.72 8.65
C GLY A 572 -3.85 0.83 7.43
N THR A 573 -3.71 1.47 6.26
CA THR A 573 -3.38 0.81 4.97
C THR A 573 -1.97 0.22 4.92
N SER A 574 -1.05 0.78 5.71
CA SER A 574 0.27 0.22 5.95
C SER A 574 0.28 -1.12 6.67
N MET A 575 -0.88 -1.73 6.99
CA MET A 575 -0.94 -3.19 7.15
C MET A 575 -1.79 -4.00 6.19
N ALA A 576 -2.62 -3.34 5.40
CA ALA A 576 -3.09 -3.99 4.19
C ALA A 576 -1.90 -4.40 3.29
N SER A 577 -0.85 -3.58 3.27
CA SER A 577 0.44 -3.87 2.62
C SER A 577 1.11 -5.20 3.05
N PRO A 578 1.54 -5.40 4.32
CA PRO A 578 2.17 -6.64 4.79
C PRO A 578 1.28 -7.88 4.75
N HIS A 579 -0.07 -7.76 4.76
CA HIS A 579 -0.94 -8.89 4.39
C HIS A 579 -0.70 -9.35 2.97
N THR A 580 -0.56 -8.38 2.06
CA THR A 580 -0.34 -8.62 0.64
C THR A 580 1.09 -9.11 0.38
N ALA A 581 2.09 -8.58 1.10
CA ALA A 581 3.46 -9.09 1.06
C ALA A 581 3.54 -10.54 1.55
N GLY A 582 2.92 -10.86 2.69
CA GLY A 582 2.90 -12.22 3.23
C GLY A 582 2.08 -13.20 2.38
N ALA A 583 0.97 -12.76 1.79
CA ALA A 583 0.21 -13.56 0.83
C ALA A 583 1.04 -13.84 -0.44
N ALA A 584 1.76 -12.84 -0.94
CA ALA A 584 2.70 -13.02 -2.04
C ALA A 584 3.83 -13.98 -1.68
N ALA A 585 4.34 -13.97 -0.44
CA ALA A 585 5.35 -14.92 0.02
C ALA A 585 4.83 -16.37 -0.03
N LEU A 586 3.59 -16.63 0.43
CA LEU A 586 2.95 -17.94 0.30
C LEU A 586 2.79 -18.36 -1.17
N ILE A 587 2.36 -17.46 -2.05
CA ILE A 587 2.17 -17.74 -3.48
C ILE A 587 3.52 -18.00 -4.16
N MET A 588 4.58 -17.26 -3.84
CA MET A 588 5.93 -17.45 -4.38
C MET A 588 6.62 -18.72 -3.85
N ALA A 589 6.24 -19.21 -2.65
CA ALA A 589 6.66 -20.52 -2.14
C ALA A 589 5.98 -21.68 -2.88
N LEU A 590 4.69 -21.55 -3.21
CA LEU A 590 3.94 -22.52 -4.02
C LEU A 590 4.38 -22.54 -5.50
N HIS A 591 4.55 -21.36 -6.09
CA HIS A 591 4.80 -21.13 -7.51
C HIS A 591 6.13 -20.38 -7.74
N PRO A 592 7.29 -21.01 -7.45
CA PRO A 592 8.60 -20.37 -7.55
C PRO A 592 9.05 -20.08 -8.99
N ASP A 593 8.24 -20.43 -10.00
CA ASP A 593 8.42 -20.08 -11.41
C ASP A 593 7.65 -18.82 -11.85
N TRP A 594 6.67 -18.35 -11.07
CA TRP A 594 5.89 -17.15 -11.41
C TRP A 594 6.70 -15.87 -11.23
N THR A 595 6.42 -14.86 -12.06
CA THR A 595 7.02 -13.52 -11.90
C THR A 595 6.32 -12.72 -10.80
N PRO A 596 6.93 -11.66 -10.25
CA PRO A 596 6.23 -10.71 -9.37
C PRO A 596 4.97 -10.09 -10.00
N ALA A 597 4.93 -9.96 -11.33
CA ALA A 597 3.76 -9.47 -12.06
C ALA A 597 2.63 -10.50 -12.08
N GLU A 598 2.96 -11.78 -12.25
CA GLU A 598 1.97 -12.87 -12.22
C GLU A 598 1.41 -13.10 -10.81
N VAL A 599 2.23 -12.94 -9.77
CA VAL A 599 1.77 -12.95 -8.36
C VAL A 599 0.86 -11.75 -8.05
N GLN A 600 1.24 -10.55 -8.48
CA GLN A 600 0.36 -9.36 -8.42
C GLN A 600 -0.95 -9.60 -9.18
N SER A 601 -0.86 -10.20 -10.38
CA SER A 601 -2.02 -10.52 -11.21
C SER A 601 -2.94 -11.54 -10.55
N ALA A 602 -2.41 -12.56 -9.87
CA ALA A 602 -3.23 -13.55 -9.18
C ALA A 602 -3.99 -12.90 -8.01
N LEU A 603 -3.29 -12.13 -7.18
CA LEU A 603 -3.88 -11.39 -6.04
C LEU A 603 -4.96 -10.38 -6.49
N MET A 604 -4.76 -9.72 -7.63
CA MET A 604 -5.73 -8.79 -8.21
C MET A 604 -6.90 -9.51 -8.90
N LEU A 605 -6.66 -10.57 -9.68
CA LEU A 605 -7.72 -11.24 -10.45
C LEU A 605 -8.73 -11.97 -9.56
N THR A 606 -8.31 -12.56 -8.44
CA THR A 606 -9.16 -13.41 -7.58
C THR A 606 -9.66 -12.69 -6.32
N ALA A 607 -9.61 -11.36 -6.28
CA ALA A 607 -10.00 -10.55 -5.15
C ALA A 607 -11.54 -10.55 -4.91
N ASN A 608 -11.96 -10.36 -3.65
CA ASN A 608 -13.36 -10.19 -3.27
C ASN A 608 -13.79 -8.74 -3.51
N THR A 609 -14.65 -8.51 -4.50
CA THR A 609 -15.23 -7.18 -4.80
C THR A 609 -16.37 -6.77 -3.88
N ASN A 610 -16.87 -7.66 -3.01
CA ASN A 610 -18.02 -7.39 -2.13
C ASN A 610 -17.61 -6.59 -0.87
N ILE A 611 -17.07 -5.38 -1.07
CA ILE A 611 -16.69 -4.44 -0.02
C ILE A 611 -17.69 -3.27 -0.01
N VAL A 612 -18.08 -2.82 1.18
CA VAL A 612 -18.85 -1.58 1.39
C VAL A 612 -17.96 -0.44 1.89
N LEU A 613 -18.39 0.80 1.69
CA LEU A 613 -17.72 2.00 2.19
C LEU A 613 -17.94 2.20 3.70
N GLU A 614 -17.38 3.27 4.24
CA GLU A 614 -17.46 3.69 5.65
C GLU A 614 -18.88 3.96 6.19
N ASP A 615 -19.91 3.86 5.34
CA ASP A 615 -21.34 3.92 5.69
C ASP A 615 -21.98 2.53 5.91
N GLY A 616 -21.22 1.45 5.69
CA GLY A 616 -21.67 0.06 5.85
C GLY A 616 -22.69 -0.43 4.81
N VAL A 617 -23.00 0.37 3.77
CA VAL A 617 -24.10 0.05 2.82
C VAL A 617 -23.83 0.37 1.35
N THR A 618 -22.96 1.33 1.04
CA THR A 618 -22.61 1.71 -0.34
C THR A 618 -21.49 0.81 -0.84
N PRO A 619 -21.62 0.09 -1.96
CA PRO A 619 -20.52 -0.72 -2.53
C PRO A 619 -19.33 0.16 -2.93
N GLY A 620 -18.11 -0.28 -2.62
CA GLY A 620 -16.89 0.40 -3.03
C GLY A 620 -16.66 0.30 -4.54
N ASN A 621 -16.19 1.39 -5.16
CA ASN A 621 -15.84 1.43 -6.58
C ASN A 621 -14.33 1.13 -6.79
N PRO A 622 -13.86 0.91 -8.03
CA PRO A 622 -12.45 0.63 -8.32
C PRO A 622 -11.41 1.64 -7.77
N PHE A 623 -11.76 2.92 -7.60
CA PHE A 623 -10.89 3.90 -6.92
C PHE A 623 -10.95 3.82 -5.39
N ASP A 624 -11.93 3.13 -4.82
CA ASP A 624 -12.00 2.85 -3.39
C ASP A 624 -11.23 1.57 -3.02
N ILE A 625 -11.44 0.48 -3.79
CA ILE A 625 -11.02 -0.87 -3.41
C ILE A 625 -10.00 -1.54 -4.34
N GLY A 626 -9.68 -0.90 -5.48
CA GLY A 626 -8.91 -1.52 -6.55
C GLY A 626 -9.68 -2.69 -7.18
N ASN A 627 -9.06 -3.86 -7.22
CA ASN A 627 -9.73 -5.11 -7.58
C ASN A 627 -10.56 -5.73 -6.43
N GLY A 628 -10.49 -5.22 -5.19
CA GLY A 628 -11.18 -5.76 -4.02
C GLY A 628 -10.22 -6.40 -2.98
N ARG A 629 -10.76 -7.11 -1.98
CA ARG A 629 -9.95 -7.73 -0.91
C ARG A 629 -9.18 -8.93 -1.44
N ILE A 630 -7.88 -9.03 -1.15
CA ILE A 630 -7.10 -10.23 -1.47
C ILE A 630 -7.72 -11.51 -0.86
N GLN A 631 -7.61 -12.61 -1.62
CA GLN A 631 -7.98 -13.97 -1.22
C GLN A 631 -6.80 -14.87 -1.63
N ALA A 632 -5.91 -15.15 -0.67
CA ALA A 632 -4.62 -15.78 -0.91
C ALA A 632 -4.77 -17.21 -1.45
N ASP A 633 -5.75 -17.96 -0.93
CA ASP A 633 -6.10 -19.31 -1.36
C ASP A 633 -6.63 -19.36 -2.81
N LEU A 634 -7.40 -18.36 -3.22
CA LEU A 634 -7.86 -18.28 -4.62
C LEU A 634 -6.73 -17.80 -5.54
N ALA A 635 -5.89 -16.87 -5.09
CA ALA A 635 -4.73 -16.37 -5.85
C ALA A 635 -3.66 -17.48 -6.05
N ALA A 636 -3.40 -18.27 -5.02
CA ALA A 636 -2.59 -19.50 -5.09
C ALA A 636 -3.16 -20.56 -6.06
N GLN A 637 -4.40 -20.41 -6.49
CA GLN A 637 -5.10 -21.26 -7.44
C GLN A 637 -5.47 -20.52 -8.74
N SER A 638 -4.91 -19.32 -8.98
CA SER A 638 -5.30 -18.47 -10.12
C SER A 638 -5.06 -19.23 -11.43
N PRO A 639 -6.13 -19.52 -12.22
CA PRO A 639 -6.05 -20.41 -13.37
C PRO A 639 -5.51 -19.71 -14.62
N LEU A 640 -5.56 -18.37 -14.61
CA LEU A 640 -4.92 -17.46 -15.54
C LEU A 640 -4.08 -16.45 -14.73
N VAL A 641 -3.00 -15.95 -15.32
CA VAL A 641 -2.21 -14.82 -14.81
C VAL A 641 -1.82 -13.90 -15.97
N LEU A 642 -1.60 -12.62 -15.68
CA LEU A 642 -0.99 -11.66 -16.60
C LEU A 642 0.44 -11.39 -16.13
N ASP A 643 1.40 -11.49 -17.04
CA ASP A 643 2.79 -11.09 -16.81
C ASP A 643 3.06 -9.69 -17.40
N GLU A 644 4.01 -8.95 -16.83
CA GLU A 644 4.45 -7.66 -17.37
C GLU A 644 5.94 -7.39 -17.14
N THR A 645 6.59 -6.92 -18.21
CA THR A 645 8.03 -6.76 -18.38
C THR A 645 8.54 -5.37 -17.98
N ILE A 646 9.78 -5.32 -17.51
CA ILE A 646 10.48 -4.07 -17.16
C ILE A 646 10.65 -3.18 -18.40
N GLU A 647 10.90 -3.78 -19.56
CA GLU A 647 11.00 -3.13 -20.85
C GLU A 647 9.71 -2.40 -21.25
N ASN A 648 8.54 -2.96 -20.95
CA ASN A 648 7.25 -2.28 -21.18
C ASN A 648 7.01 -1.16 -20.16
N TYR A 649 7.29 -1.38 -18.87
CA TYR A 649 7.19 -0.31 -17.86
C TYR A 649 8.09 0.89 -18.17
N GLN A 650 9.30 0.65 -18.67
CA GLN A 650 10.20 1.70 -19.17
C GLN A 650 9.71 2.29 -20.50
N GLY A 651 9.24 1.44 -21.42
CA GLY A 651 8.71 1.83 -22.73
C GLY A 651 7.42 2.66 -22.68
N ALA A 652 6.68 2.60 -21.56
CA ALA A 652 5.49 3.39 -21.29
C ALA A 652 5.77 4.82 -20.76
N ASN A 653 7.05 5.17 -20.52
CA ASN A 653 7.43 6.51 -20.10
C ASN A 653 7.20 7.53 -21.24
N PRO A 654 6.31 8.54 -21.10
CA PRO A 654 5.95 9.46 -22.17
C PRO A 654 7.08 10.43 -22.58
N VAL A 655 8.20 10.47 -21.85
CA VAL A 655 9.35 11.33 -22.15
C VAL A 655 10.36 10.66 -23.09
N VAL A 656 10.50 9.33 -23.01
CA VAL A 656 11.56 8.56 -23.73
C VAL A 656 11.05 7.31 -24.46
N GLY A 657 9.84 6.87 -24.14
CA GLY A 657 9.20 5.66 -24.64
C GLY A 657 8.36 5.85 -25.90
N ALA A 658 7.65 4.78 -26.26
CA ALA A 658 6.75 4.72 -27.42
C ALA A 658 5.63 3.66 -27.26
N LEU A 659 5.36 3.25 -26.03
CA LEU A 659 4.24 2.41 -25.63
C LEU A 659 3.23 3.31 -24.89
N GLU A 660 1.94 3.15 -25.16
CA GLU A 660 0.90 3.84 -24.38
C GLU A 660 0.74 3.17 -23.01
N VAL A 661 0.51 3.93 -21.94
CA VAL A 661 0.30 3.38 -20.57
C VAL A 661 -0.83 2.34 -20.54
N LEU A 662 -1.89 2.58 -21.31
CA LEU A 662 -3.03 1.67 -21.52
C LEU A 662 -2.65 0.27 -22.03
N ALA A 663 -1.52 0.17 -22.74
CA ALA A 663 -1.03 -1.08 -23.32
C ALA A 663 -0.25 -1.96 -22.32
N LEU A 664 0.03 -1.46 -21.10
CA LEU A 664 0.56 -2.28 -20.02
C LEU A 664 -0.42 -3.40 -19.66
N ASN A 665 0.09 -4.61 -19.48
CA ASN A 665 -0.68 -5.86 -19.32
C ASN A 665 -1.23 -6.06 -17.89
N LEU A 666 -1.86 -5.01 -17.34
CA LEU A 666 -2.29 -4.98 -15.94
C LEU A 666 -3.72 -5.57 -15.78
N PRO A 667 -4.04 -6.26 -14.66
CA PRO A 667 -5.35 -6.88 -14.40
C PRO A 667 -6.45 -5.86 -14.02
N SER A 668 -6.35 -4.64 -14.55
CA SER A 668 -7.20 -3.48 -14.32
C SER A 668 -7.26 -2.61 -15.58
N LEU A 669 -8.38 -1.92 -15.80
CA LEU A 669 -8.75 -1.28 -17.07
C LEU A 669 -9.18 0.19 -16.84
N GLY A 670 -8.22 1.04 -16.47
CA GLY A 670 -8.44 2.49 -16.44
C GLY A 670 -8.29 3.12 -17.83
N ASN A 671 -9.04 4.19 -18.10
CA ASN A 671 -8.81 5.10 -19.23
C ASN A 671 -9.43 6.49 -18.93
N ASP A 672 -8.60 7.53 -18.87
CA ASP A 672 -9.02 8.90 -18.53
C ASP A 672 -9.43 9.77 -19.73
N GLU A 673 -9.16 9.30 -20.96
CA GLU A 673 -9.52 9.93 -22.23
C GLU A 673 -10.35 9.01 -23.15
N CYS A 674 -11.48 8.48 -22.64
CA CYS A 674 -12.33 7.54 -23.38
C CYS A 674 -13.11 8.27 -24.50
N GLY A 675 -12.49 8.34 -25.69
CA GLY A 675 -12.89 9.20 -26.80
C GLY A 675 -14.31 8.95 -27.31
N ASN A 676 -15.16 9.97 -27.21
CA ASN A 676 -16.60 9.93 -27.49
C ASN A 676 -17.33 8.80 -26.73
N GLY A 677 -16.89 8.51 -25.50
CA GLY A 677 -17.42 7.41 -24.69
C GLY A 677 -16.97 6.02 -25.16
N THR A 678 -15.91 5.90 -25.97
CA THR A 678 -15.42 4.60 -26.47
C THR A 678 -13.92 4.44 -26.27
N CYS A 679 -13.51 3.31 -25.70
CA CYS A 679 -12.12 2.97 -25.44
C CYS A 679 -11.92 1.44 -25.38
N GLY A 680 -10.67 0.98 -25.39
CA GLY A 680 -10.36 -0.44 -25.41
C GLY A 680 -8.90 -0.76 -25.11
N TRP A 681 -8.66 -2.01 -24.72
CA TRP A 681 -7.37 -2.53 -24.27
C TRP A 681 -7.11 -3.91 -24.90
N PHE A 682 -5.83 -4.29 -24.94
CA PHE A 682 -5.43 -5.69 -25.11
C PHE A 682 -4.88 -6.19 -23.77
N ARG A 683 -5.20 -7.43 -23.41
CA ARG A 683 -4.64 -8.14 -22.26
C ARG A 683 -4.22 -9.54 -22.65
N THR A 684 -3.00 -9.94 -22.32
CA THR A 684 -2.45 -11.27 -22.60
C THR A 684 -2.48 -12.09 -21.32
N VAL A 685 -3.36 -13.09 -21.27
CA VAL A 685 -3.46 -14.05 -20.17
C VAL A 685 -2.62 -15.28 -20.50
N ARG A 686 -1.81 -15.76 -19.54
CA ARG A 686 -1.17 -17.08 -19.55
C ARG A 686 -1.99 -18.04 -18.70
N ALA A 687 -2.22 -19.26 -19.18
CA ALA A 687 -2.83 -20.31 -18.39
C ALA A 687 -1.82 -20.97 -17.44
N THR A 688 -2.23 -21.22 -16.19
CA THR A 688 -1.45 -21.97 -15.20
C THR A 688 -1.86 -23.46 -15.18
N VAL A 689 -3.07 -23.76 -15.65
CA VAL A 689 -3.67 -25.10 -15.75
C VAL A 689 -4.29 -25.33 -17.12
N ASP A 690 -4.44 -26.60 -17.53
CA ASP A 690 -5.25 -26.95 -18.72
C ASP A 690 -6.72 -26.57 -18.45
N GLY A 691 -7.34 -25.78 -19.33
CA GLY A 691 -8.68 -25.26 -19.04
C GLY A 691 -9.45 -24.65 -20.20
N THR A 692 -10.64 -24.16 -19.85
CA THR A 692 -11.54 -23.38 -20.71
C THR A 692 -12.22 -22.31 -19.88
N TRP A 693 -12.27 -21.09 -20.40
CA TRP A 693 -12.81 -19.92 -19.72
C TRP A 693 -13.74 -19.14 -20.64
N THR A 694 -14.68 -18.41 -20.04
CA THR A 694 -15.53 -17.44 -20.72
C THR A 694 -15.37 -16.07 -20.04
N ALA A 695 -15.05 -15.06 -20.83
CA ALA A 695 -14.86 -13.68 -20.40
C ALA A 695 -16.00 -12.81 -20.93
N SER A 696 -16.64 -12.04 -20.05
CA SER A 696 -17.79 -11.19 -20.38
C SER A 696 -17.85 -9.93 -19.52
N GLN A 697 -18.75 -9.01 -19.84
CA GLN A 697 -19.18 -7.96 -18.91
C GLN A 697 -19.56 -8.58 -17.56
N ALA A 698 -19.08 -7.97 -16.47
CA ALA A 698 -19.40 -8.41 -15.12
C ALA A 698 -20.84 -8.00 -14.69
N PRO A 699 -21.53 -8.76 -13.81
CA PRO A 699 -22.96 -8.59 -13.55
C PRO A 699 -23.35 -7.30 -12.80
N ASP A 700 -22.36 -6.68 -12.17
CA ASP A 700 -22.36 -5.44 -11.39
C ASP A 700 -22.25 -4.17 -12.25
N ALA A 701 -21.84 -4.30 -13.52
CA ALA A 701 -21.63 -3.16 -14.39
C ALA A 701 -22.92 -2.34 -14.61
N PRO A 702 -22.86 -0.99 -14.49
CA PRO A 702 -24.03 -0.12 -14.53
C PRO A 702 -24.62 -0.01 -15.94
N ALA A 703 -25.90 0.35 -16.02
CA ALA A 703 -26.69 0.29 -17.27
C ALA A 703 -26.26 1.30 -18.36
N ASN A 704 -25.40 2.27 -18.04
CA ASN A 704 -24.80 3.20 -18.99
C ASN A 704 -23.46 2.68 -19.56
N VAL A 705 -22.90 1.59 -19.03
CA VAL A 705 -21.64 0.96 -19.49
C VAL A 705 -21.94 -0.35 -20.22
N THR A 706 -21.35 -0.54 -21.40
CA THR A 706 -21.35 -1.79 -22.15
C THR A 706 -19.91 -2.29 -22.32
N VAL A 707 -19.64 -3.54 -21.96
CA VAL A 707 -18.31 -4.17 -22.05
C VAL A 707 -18.37 -5.35 -23.01
N THR A 708 -17.45 -5.40 -23.97
CA THR A 708 -17.33 -6.50 -24.93
C THR A 708 -15.93 -7.08 -24.92
N VAL A 709 -15.84 -8.41 -24.95
CA VAL A 709 -14.56 -9.16 -24.89
C VAL A 709 -14.48 -10.13 -26.07
N SER A 710 -13.32 -10.22 -26.71
CA SER A 710 -13.06 -11.12 -27.82
C SER A 710 -11.66 -11.75 -27.72
N PRO A 711 -11.52 -13.09 -27.81
CA PRO A 711 -12.59 -14.08 -27.87
C PRO A 711 -13.35 -14.18 -26.53
N ALA A 712 -14.68 -14.23 -26.58
CA ALA A 712 -15.51 -14.35 -25.38
C ALA A 712 -15.37 -15.72 -24.68
N THR A 713 -14.97 -16.77 -25.40
CA THR A 713 -14.68 -18.10 -24.84
C THR A 713 -13.41 -18.65 -25.50
N PHE A 714 -12.49 -19.18 -24.70
CA PHE A 714 -11.20 -19.72 -25.14
C PHE A 714 -10.77 -20.91 -24.28
N SER A 715 -9.86 -21.72 -24.83
CA SER A 715 -9.29 -22.91 -24.18
C SER A 715 -7.77 -22.88 -24.38
N LEU A 716 -7.03 -23.21 -23.33
CA LEU A 716 -5.56 -23.21 -23.31
C LEU A 716 -5.06 -24.44 -22.55
N ASN A 717 -3.92 -24.98 -22.96
CA ASN A 717 -3.11 -25.87 -22.13
C ASN A 717 -2.24 -25.02 -21.17
N ALA A 718 -1.79 -25.60 -20.06
CA ALA A 718 -0.91 -24.91 -19.12
C ALA A 718 0.36 -24.35 -19.82
N GLY A 719 0.65 -23.07 -19.60
CA GLY A 719 1.74 -22.33 -20.24
C GLY A 719 1.41 -21.71 -21.61
N GLU A 720 0.24 -21.99 -22.20
CA GLU A 720 -0.23 -21.28 -23.40
C GLU A 720 -0.85 -19.91 -23.04
N THR A 721 -0.91 -19.00 -24.02
CA THR A 721 -1.36 -17.61 -23.84
C THR A 721 -2.49 -17.23 -24.80
N GLN A 722 -3.48 -16.47 -24.32
CA GLN A 722 -4.53 -15.85 -25.13
C GLN A 722 -4.47 -14.32 -25.02
N VAL A 723 -4.59 -13.62 -26.14
CA VAL A 723 -4.84 -12.16 -26.15
C VAL A 723 -6.35 -11.92 -26.12
N LEU A 724 -6.82 -11.15 -25.16
CA LEU A 724 -8.18 -10.66 -25.03
C LEU A 724 -8.22 -9.21 -25.53
N THR A 725 -9.03 -8.96 -26.57
CA THR A 725 -9.44 -7.61 -26.96
C THR A 725 -10.65 -7.22 -26.11
N ILE A 726 -10.53 -6.17 -25.32
CA ILE A 726 -11.59 -5.67 -24.43
C ILE A 726 -11.97 -4.28 -24.91
N ALA A 727 -13.25 -4.04 -25.20
CA ALA A 727 -13.75 -2.74 -25.64
C ALA A 727 -14.96 -2.32 -24.81
N VAL A 728 -14.94 -1.06 -24.38
CA VAL A 728 -15.94 -0.43 -23.53
C VAL A 728 -16.61 0.72 -24.29
N ALA A 729 -17.93 0.82 -24.12
CA ALA A 729 -18.70 1.99 -24.48
C ALA A 729 -19.45 2.51 -23.24
N THR A 730 -19.47 3.83 -23.05
CA THR A 730 -20.32 4.52 -22.08
C THR A 730 -21.28 5.49 -22.78
N ASP A 731 -22.53 5.53 -22.30
CA ASP A 731 -23.54 6.52 -22.69
C ASP A 731 -23.37 7.88 -21.99
N GLU A 732 -22.37 8.06 -21.09
CA GLU A 732 -22.17 9.32 -20.37
C GLU A 732 -21.84 10.51 -21.30
N PRO A 733 -22.40 11.71 -21.04
CA PRO A 733 -22.18 12.87 -21.87
C PRO A 733 -20.70 13.22 -22.00
N VAL A 734 -20.23 13.27 -23.24
CA VAL A 734 -18.87 13.69 -23.62
C VAL A 734 -18.49 15.00 -22.93
N GLY A 735 -17.42 14.96 -22.13
CA GLY A 735 -16.94 16.10 -21.35
C GLY A 735 -17.69 16.36 -20.04
N SER A 736 -18.45 15.40 -19.52
CA SER A 736 -19.08 15.47 -18.18
C SER A 736 -18.04 15.60 -17.05
N GLY A 737 -16.85 15.03 -17.24
CA GLY A 737 -15.84 14.86 -16.20
C GLY A 737 -16.18 13.78 -15.16
N VAL A 738 -17.25 13.02 -15.40
CA VAL A 738 -17.71 11.92 -14.54
C VAL A 738 -16.97 10.63 -14.89
N TRP A 739 -16.72 9.82 -13.88
CA TRP A 739 -16.17 8.48 -14.01
C TRP A 739 -17.28 7.43 -14.01
N ASP A 740 -17.24 6.56 -15.00
CA ASP A 740 -18.00 5.32 -15.03
C ASP A 740 -17.13 4.15 -14.58
N PHE A 741 -17.77 3.17 -13.93
CA PHE A 741 -17.12 1.98 -13.43
C PHE A 741 -17.79 0.72 -13.99
N GLY A 742 -17.12 -0.42 -13.87
CA GLY A 742 -17.66 -1.74 -14.23
C GLY A 742 -16.57 -2.80 -14.15
N GLY A 743 -16.74 -3.91 -14.85
CA GLY A 743 -15.68 -4.93 -14.91
C GLY A 743 -15.84 -5.96 -16.03
N VAL A 744 -14.77 -6.72 -16.23
CA VAL A 744 -14.78 -8.00 -16.95
C VAL A 744 -14.76 -9.12 -15.93
N SER A 745 -15.72 -10.04 -16.01
CA SER A 745 -15.70 -11.30 -15.27
C SER A 745 -15.17 -12.41 -16.19
N ILE A 746 -14.27 -13.25 -15.67
CA ILE A 746 -13.75 -14.44 -16.36
C ILE A 746 -14.09 -15.65 -15.50
N THR A 747 -14.84 -16.59 -16.05
CA THR A 747 -15.37 -17.77 -15.33
C THR A 747 -15.01 -19.07 -16.07
N GLY A 748 -14.94 -20.20 -15.37
CA GLY A 748 -14.82 -21.52 -16.02
C GLY A 748 -14.00 -22.56 -15.27
N THR A 749 -12.69 -22.57 -15.50
CA THR A 749 -11.75 -23.54 -14.89
C THR A 749 -10.96 -22.86 -13.78
N GLY A 750 -11.00 -23.40 -12.55
CA GLY A 750 -10.43 -22.76 -11.36
C GLY A 750 -11.38 -21.72 -10.74
N PRO A 751 -10.88 -20.87 -9.81
CA PRO A 751 -11.60 -19.70 -9.31
C PRO A 751 -12.11 -18.77 -10.42
N ASP A 752 -13.25 -18.14 -10.17
CA ASP A 752 -13.72 -17.02 -11.00
C ASP A 752 -12.84 -15.78 -10.75
N MET A 753 -12.66 -14.95 -11.79
CA MET A 753 -11.77 -13.79 -11.78
C MET A 753 -12.48 -12.52 -12.24
N TYR A 754 -11.96 -11.36 -11.82
CA TYR A 754 -12.48 -10.03 -12.11
C TYR A 754 -11.37 -9.06 -12.50
N MET A 755 -11.64 -8.19 -13.49
CA MET A 755 -10.81 -7.02 -13.81
C MET A 755 -11.68 -5.76 -13.77
N PRO A 756 -11.44 -4.80 -12.86
CA PRO A 756 -12.20 -3.56 -12.78
C PRO A 756 -11.95 -2.65 -13.99
N ILE A 757 -12.97 -1.91 -14.36
CA ILE A 757 -12.97 -0.86 -15.38
C ILE A 757 -13.25 0.48 -14.69
N ALA A 758 -12.50 1.50 -15.08
CA ALA A 758 -12.80 2.90 -14.78
C ALA A 758 -12.59 3.72 -16.06
N VAL A 759 -13.62 4.42 -16.54
CA VAL A 759 -13.54 5.22 -17.78
C VAL A 759 -14.14 6.61 -17.62
N LYS A 760 -13.61 7.60 -18.36
CA LYS A 760 -14.12 8.98 -18.38
C LYS A 760 -14.37 9.45 -19.82
N SER A 761 -15.59 9.87 -20.13
CA SER A 761 -16.03 10.25 -21.48
C SER A 761 -15.51 11.63 -21.91
N VAL A 762 -14.67 11.70 -22.94
CA VAL A 762 -14.04 12.96 -23.42
C VAL A 762 -14.25 13.21 -24.93
N GLU A 763 -14.13 14.47 -25.37
CA GLU A 763 -14.20 14.81 -26.80
C GLU A 763 -12.88 14.40 -27.48
N GLY A 764 -12.94 13.43 -28.40
CA GLY A 764 -11.74 12.86 -29.02
C GLY A 764 -12.05 12.09 -30.31
N PRO A 765 -11.05 11.42 -30.91
CA PRO A 765 -11.32 10.40 -31.92
C PRO A 765 -12.03 9.21 -31.27
N THR A 766 -13.14 8.75 -31.86
CA THR A 766 -13.80 7.51 -31.43
C THR A 766 -12.82 6.34 -31.57
N ALA A 767 -12.69 5.51 -30.53
CA ALA A 767 -11.85 4.32 -30.60
C ALA A 767 -12.38 3.34 -31.65
N VAL A 768 -11.47 2.55 -32.24
CA VAL A 768 -11.83 1.55 -33.25
C VAL A 768 -12.71 0.49 -32.61
N THR A 769 -13.90 0.25 -33.18
CA THR A 769 -14.91 -0.62 -32.55
C THR A 769 -14.65 -2.10 -32.86
N THR A 770 -15.24 -3.00 -32.07
CA THR A 770 -15.13 -4.45 -32.31
C THR A 770 -15.64 -4.90 -33.70
N GLY A 771 -16.49 -4.09 -34.36
CA GLY A 771 -16.92 -4.33 -35.73
C GLY A 771 -15.86 -4.08 -36.81
N ASP A 772 -14.80 -3.33 -36.50
CA ASP A 772 -13.67 -3.04 -37.41
C ASP A 772 -12.52 -4.07 -37.28
N PHE A 773 -12.59 -4.98 -36.29
CA PHE A 773 -11.55 -5.97 -35.98
C PHE A 773 -11.88 -7.40 -36.47
N ASP A 774 -12.83 -7.59 -37.39
CA ASP A 774 -13.17 -8.91 -37.94
C ASP A 774 -12.04 -9.48 -38.83
N ALA A 775 -11.29 -10.43 -38.27
CA ALA A 775 -10.18 -11.12 -38.91
C ALA A 775 -10.57 -12.12 -40.03
N SER A 776 -11.79 -12.05 -40.58
CA SER A 776 -12.24 -12.85 -41.74
C SER A 776 -12.21 -12.10 -43.08
N GLY A 777 -12.05 -10.77 -43.08
CA GLY A 777 -12.15 -9.91 -44.27
C GLY A 777 -10.83 -9.54 -44.95
N GLY A 778 -10.47 -10.21 -46.05
CA GLY A 778 -9.28 -9.89 -46.84
C GLY A 778 -9.41 -8.62 -47.71
N SER A 779 -9.33 -7.42 -47.12
CA SER A 779 -9.33 -6.14 -47.86
C SER A 779 -8.43 -5.07 -47.24
N THR A 780 -7.58 -4.45 -48.07
CA THR A 780 -6.58 -3.44 -47.65
C THR A 780 -7.13 -2.01 -47.60
N LEU A 781 -7.22 -1.42 -46.42
CA LEU A 781 -7.23 0.03 -46.15
C LEU A 781 -6.45 0.28 -44.82
N PRO A 782 -6.10 1.52 -44.44
CA PRO A 782 -4.72 1.77 -43.97
C PRO A 782 -4.48 1.62 -42.45
N LEU A 783 -3.37 0.94 -42.13
CA LEU A 783 -2.60 1.23 -40.91
C LEU A 783 -2.13 2.69 -40.98
N ALA A 784 -2.71 3.57 -40.17
CA ALA A 784 -2.36 5.00 -40.16
C ALA A 784 -2.49 5.71 -38.80
N LEU A 785 -3.19 5.16 -37.81
CA LEU A 785 -3.46 5.86 -36.54
C LEU A 785 -2.96 5.17 -35.25
N PHE A 786 -2.60 3.87 -35.29
CA PHE A 786 -2.14 3.11 -34.11
C PHE A 786 -0.97 2.15 -34.44
N GLY A 787 -0.10 2.50 -35.40
CA GLY A 787 0.88 1.54 -35.94
C GLY A 787 2.21 2.14 -36.35
N LEU A 788 3.15 2.23 -35.40
CA LEU A 788 4.56 2.55 -35.71
C LEU A 788 5.64 1.87 -34.81
N THR A 789 5.30 0.83 -34.04
CA THR A 789 6.27 0.06 -33.21
C THR A 789 6.22 -1.46 -33.43
N MET A 790 5.08 -2.13 -33.25
CA MET A 790 5.00 -3.61 -33.20
C MET A 790 5.59 -4.35 -34.42
N ALA A 791 5.60 -3.74 -35.61
CA ALA A 791 6.18 -4.35 -36.81
C ALA A 791 7.70 -4.57 -36.76
N ALA A 792 8.41 -3.96 -35.80
CA ALA A 792 9.86 -4.11 -35.65
C ALA A 792 10.28 -5.40 -34.93
N MET A 793 9.55 -5.83 -33.89
CA MET A 793 9.99 -6.92 -33.01
C MET A 793 9.88 -8.30 -33.66
N ALA A 794 8.79 -8.57 -34.41
CA ALA A 794 8.59 -9.86 -35.08
C ALA A 794 9.64 -10.16 -36.19
N GLY A 795 10.40 -9.15 -36.65
CA GLY A 795 11.36 -9.29 -37.74
C GLY A 795 12.71 -9.93 -37.36
N LEU A 796 13.16 -9.82 -36.10
CA LEU A 796 14.53 -10.20 -35.73
C LEU A 796 14.73 -11.70 -35.46
N ALA A 797 13.67 -12.44 -35.12
CA ALA A 797 13.76 -13.85 -34.72
C ALA A 797 14.19 -14.82 -35.85
N LEU A 798 14.19 -14.39 -37.11
CA LEU A 798 14.32 -15.27 -38.29
C LEU A 798 15.64 -15.15 -39.08
N TRP A 799 16.64 -14.36 -38.62
CA TRP A 799 17.88 -14.14 -39.38
C TRP A 799 19.21 -14.51 -38.67
N ARG A 800 19.23 -15.62 -37.91
CA ARG A 800 20.48 -16.23 -37.39
C ARG A 800 20.66 -17.73 -37.73
N ARG A 801 20.37 -18.14 -38.98
CA ARG A 801 20.83 -19.43 -39.55
C ARG A 801 21.16 -19.37 -41.05
N ARG A 802 22.29 -18.75 -41.44
CA ARG A 802 23.17 -19.12 -42.58
C ARG A 802 24.26 -18.06 -42.87
N ALA A 803 25.38 -18.17 -42.17
CA ALA A 803 26.72 -17.78 -42.61
C ALA A 803 27.72 -18.67 -41.86
#